data_AF-A0A954SI53-F1
#
_entry.id   AF-A0A954SI53-F1
#
_cell.length_a   1.000
_cell.length_b   1.000
_cell.length_c   1.000
_cell.angle_alpha   90.00
_cell.angle_beta   90.00
_cell.angle_gamma   90.00
#
_symmetry.space_group_name_H-M   'P 1'
#
loop_
_entity.id
_entity.type
_entity.pdbx_description
1 polymer ?
#
loop_
_entity_poly.entity_id
_entity_poly.type
_entity_poly.pdbx_seq_one_letter_code
_entity_poly.pdbx_strand_id
1 'polypeptide(L)'
;MARSQYNSPNFSFLAKHDEVLVRYAALAERHVFSDPNAALVKLRQFGELLAQHCAAYNGIQVDERDSALNVLDKLWAATVLSPELSQLFHGLRKSGNAAAHNHLDDRREALHQLQMARKLAVWFHKSYGKDPKFSPGAFVPPPDPVQVEIQLRDELERLREALINERETAVGIQASAAEHAQLRKEAEEAAAHAFEELNAALELAAETEQQLLSERERYQERLETLQAAASAEPAATRQAVLQAAQKQAQEVDLDEAATRHIIDSQLREAGWEADSQALRYSSGTRPVKGRNLAIAEWPTASGPADYCLFVGLKPIAVVEAKRKQKDVAGSIQQSKRYSRDFAIASDHITPGGPWEDFQIPFLFATNGRPFLRQIAEKSGIWFHDSRRPVNHPRPLEAWYTPEGLSQLLDQDIAAADASLEAEPTDYLPLRDYQAAAVRQIESEIAAGKQQMLVAMATGTGKTMTCIGLIYRLIKSGRFRRVLFLVDRSALGEQTGNAFNDVRLENYQSFNDIYDVKELGDLRPESKTRLHIATVQGMVKRLLYPDETTQPVPVDWYDCIVIDECHRGYNLDQEMSEGELSFRSETDYISKYRRVIDHFDAVRIGLTATPALHTTEIFGPPVFQYTYRQAVIDGWLTDHEPPHRIVTQLAEDGIHWSPGEEMKLLDSRTSQFQLFNTPDEVDVEIDEFNKKVLTENFNRVVCKVLAEHIDPSLPGKTLIFCATDVH
;
A
#
# COMPACT_ATOMS: atom_id res chain seq x y z
N MET A 1 -37.00 30.86 -8.42
CA MET A 1 -36.31 30.15 -7.33
C MET A 1 -37.15 28.93 -6.98
N ALA A 2 -36.83 27.77 -7.56
CA ALA A 2 -37.44 26.51 -7.15
C ALA A 2 -36.87 26.14 -5.77
N ARG A 3 -37.72 25.77 -4.81
CA ARG A 3 -37.28 25.24 -3.51
C ARG A 3 -36.58 23.91 -3.78
N SER A 4 -35.32 23.76 -3.37
CA SER A 4 -34.61 22.47 -3.41
C SER A 4 -35.46 21.38 -2.78
N GLN A 5 -35.74 20.32 -3.54
CA GLN A 5 -36.57 19.18 -3.14
C GLN A 5 -35.87 18.29 -2.10
N TYR A 6 -34.57 18.53 -1.83
CA TYR A 6 -33.71 17.72 -0.97
C TYR A 6 -33.29 18.54 0.26
N ASN A 7 -33.97 18.33 1.41
CA ASN A 7 -33.63 18.98 2.67
C ASN A 7 -32.84 18.02 3.57
N SER A 8 -31.62 18.40 3.96
CA SER A 8 -30.73 17.62 4.82
C SER A 8 -30.35 18.41 6.08
N PRO A 9 -30.59 17.87 7.30
CA PRO A 9 -30.19 18.52 8.54
C PRO A 9 -28.66 18.56 8.72
N ASN A 10 -27.89 17.65 8.09
CA ASN A 10 -26.43 17.66 8.24
C ASN A 10 -25.67 18.27 7.06
N PHE A 11 -26.26 18.46 5.88
CA PHE A 11 -25.54 18.88 4.66
C PHE A 11 -26.14 20.08 3.92
N SER A 12 -27.27 20.63 4.36
CA SER A 12 -27.96 21.76 3.71
C SER A 12 -27.09 23.01 3.48
N PHE A 13 -26.05 23.23 4.28
CA PHE A 13 -25.10 24.34 4.09
C PHE A 13 -24.30 24.24 2.78
N LEU A 14 -24.17 23.05 2.19
CA LEU A 14 -23.47 22.85 0.92
C LEU A 14 -24.20 23.43 -0.29
N ALA A 15 -25.48 23.79 -0.16
CA ALA A 15 -26.27 24.42 -1.23
C ALA A 15 -25.65 25.75 -1.72
N LYS A 16 -24.81 26.39 -0.89
CA LYS A 16 -24.04 27.59 -1.28
C LYS A 16 -22.95 27.30 -2.33
N HIS A 17 -22.52 26.05 -2.43
CA HIS A 17 -21.51 25.61 -3.38
C HIS A 17 -22.16 24.93 -4.58
N ASP A 18 -22.93 23.87 -4.34
CA ASP A 18 -23.70 23.17 -5.36
C ASP A 18 -24.85 22.37 -4.73
N GLU A 19 -26.03 22.42 -5.34
CA GLU A 19 -27.22 21.67 -4.90
C GLU A 19 -27.07 20.16 -5.11
N VAL A 20 -26.25 19.72 -6.07
CA VAL A 20 -25.97 18.30 -6.34
C VAL A 20 -25.26 17.64 -5.15
N LEU A 21 -24.35 18.37 -4.49
CA LEU A 21 -23.69 17.88 -3.27
C LEU A 21 -24.73 17.60 -2.15
N VAL A 22 -25.72 18.49 -2.01
CA VAL A 22 -26.81 18.32 -1.05
C VAL A 22 -27.71 17.15 -1.44
N ARG A 23 -28.01 16.97 -2.73
CA ARG A 23 -28.82 15.86 -3.25
C ARG A 23 -28.23 14.50 -2.88
N TYR A 24 -26.96 14.24 -3.20
CA TYR A 24 -26.33 12.95 -2.89
C TYR A 24 -26.19 12.70 -1.39
N ALA A 25 -25.82 13.72 -0.62
CA ALA A 25 -25.73 13.59 0.83
C ALA A 25 -27.09 13.36 1.49
N ALA A 26 -28.14 14.07 1.07
CA ALA A 26 -29.51 13.88 1.56
C ALA A 26 -30.06 12.49 1.20
N LEU A 27 -29.74 11.98 0.01
CA LEU A 27 -30.09 10.62 -0.37
C LEU A 27 -29.36 9.59 0.50
N ALA A 28 -28.07 9.77 0.78
CA ALA A 28 -27.34 8.90 1.69
C ALA A 28 -27.95 8.91 3.10
N GLU A 29 -28.27 10.08 3.66
CA GLU A 29 -28.93 10.19 4.96
C GLU A 29 -30.26 9.44 5.04
N ARG A 30 -31.08 9.57 3.98
CA ARG A 30 -32.40 8.92 3.93
C ARG A 30 -32.30 7.40 3.91
N HIS A 31 -31.26 6.85 3.26
CA HIS A 31 -31.12 5.41 3.06
C HIS A 31 -30.24 4.74 4.13
N VAL A 32 -29.56 5.49 5.00
CA VAL A 32 -28.52 4.94 5.91
C VAL A 32 -28.98 3.75 6.76
N PHE A 33 -30.26 3.69 7.12
CA PHE A 33 -30.85 2.57 7.88
C PHE A 33 -31.77 1.66 7.05
N SER A 34 -32.44 2.20 6.01
CA SER A 34 -33.38 1.44 5.19
C SER A 34 -32.70 0.63 4.08
N ASP A 35 -31.62 1.18 3.52
CA ASP A 35 -30.78 0.57 2.49
C ASP A 35 -29.32 1.08 2.66
N PRO A 36 -28.58 0.51 3.62
CA PRO A 36 -27.17 0.84 3.88
C PRO A 36 -26.29 0.75 2.64
N ASN A 37 -26.59 -0.20 1.75
CA ASN A 37 -25.86 -0.40 0.52
C ASN A 37 -26.00 0.81 -0.40
N ALA A 38 -27.25 1.21 -0.69
CA ALA A 38 -27.53 2.42 -1.47
C ALA A 38 -26.94 3.66 -0.78
N ALA A 39 -27.02 3.77 0.54
CA ALA A 39 -26.39 4.85 1.29
C ALA A 39 -24.88 4.94 1.04
N LEU A 40 -24.15 3.83 1.14
CA LEU A 40 -22.70 3.79 0.89
C LEU A 40 -22.34 4.15 -0.55
N VAL A 41 -23.13 3.70 -1.54
CA VAL A 41 -22.95 4.10 -2.95
C VAL A 41 -23.18 5.60 -3.13
N LYS A 42 -24.23 6.17 -2.52
CA LYS A 42 -24.49 7.62 -2.57
C LYS A 42 -23.41 8.44 -1.85
N LEU A 43 -22.86 7.93 -0.75
CA LEU A 43 -21.74 8.56 -0.03
C LEU A 43 -20.45 8.57 -0.85
N ARG A 44 -20.17 7.51 -1.61
CA ARG A 44 -19.07 7.49 -2.58
C ARG A 44 -19.28 8.55 -3.66
N GLN A 45 -20.46 8.59 -4.30
CA GLN A 45 -20.79 9.60 -5.31
C GLN A 45 -20.65 11.03 -4.75
N PHE A 46 -21.10 11.26 -3.52
CA PHE A 46 -20.89 12.51 -2.81
C PHE A 46 -19.40 12.85 -2.63
N GLY A 47 -18.58 11.89 -2.19
CA GLY A 47 -17.14 12.06 -2.01
C GLY A 47 -16.40 12.38 -3.32
N GLU A 48 -16.77 11.72 -4.42
CA GLU A 48 -16.22 11.97 -5.75
C GLU A 48 -16.52 13.39 -6.23
N LEU A 49 -17.78 13.83 -6.11
CA LEU A 49 -18.18 15.19 -6.46
C LEU A 49 -17.47 16.23 -5.58
N LEU A 50 -17.37 15.98 -4.28
CA LEU A 50 -16.69 16.88 -3.35
C LEU A 50 -15.20 17.03 -3.68
N ALA A 51 -14.53 15.95 -4.10
CA ALA A 51 -13.15 15.97 -4.57
C ALA A 51 -12.99 16.78 -5.86
N GLN A 52 -13.90 16.61 -6.84
CA GLN A 52 -13.90 17.41 -8.06
C GLN A 52 -14.06 18.91 -7.78
N HIS A 53 -14.94 19.28 -6.84
CA HIS A 53 -15.05 20.68 -6.42
C HIS A 53 -13.76 21.18 -5.77
N CYS A 54 -13.11 20.38 -4.92
CA CYS A 54 -11.81 20.74 -4.36
C CYS A 54 -10.79 21.01 -5.47
N ALA A 55 -10.78 20.20 -6.53
CA ALA A 55 -9.86 20.40 -7.65
C ALA A 55 -10.17 21.71 -8.38
N ALA A 56 -11.45 21.97 -8.66
CA ALA A 56 -11.89 23.20 -9.31
C ALA A 56 -11.54 24.46 -8.51
N TYR A 57 -11.79 24.49 -7.19
CA TYR A 57 -11.44 25.62 -6.32
C TYR A 57 -9.94 25.90 -6.23
N ASN A 58 -9.10 24.90 -6.54
CA ASN A 58 -7.63 25.03 -6.53
C ASN A 58 -7.03 25.16 -7.94
N GLY A 59 -7.84 25.23 -9.00
CA GLY A 59 -7.38 25.35 -10.37
C GLY A 59 -6.77 24.07 -10.96
N ILE A 60 -6.99 22.91 -10.34
CA ILE A 60 -6.41 21.62 -10.75
C ILE A 60 -7.25 21.02 -11.87
N GLN A 61 -6.61 20.70 -12.99
CA GLN A 61 -7.25 20.11 -14.17
C GLN A 61 -7.63 18.64 -13.91
N VAL A 62 -8.93 18.36 -14.04
CA VAL A 62 -9.51 17.01 -13.96
C VAL A 62 -10.09 16.66 -15.32
N ASP A 63 -9.60 15.58 -15.91
CA ASP A 63 -10.05 15.08 -17.21
C ASP A 63 -11.31 14.21 -17.04
N GLU A 64 -12.17 14.13 -18.05
CA GLU A 64 -13.37 13.29 -18.00
C GLU A 64 -13.07 11.79 -17.80
N ARG A 65 -11.85 11.37 -18.13
CA ARG A 65 -11.37 9.98 -17.98
C ARG A 65 -10.70 9.74 -16.63
N ASP A 66 -10.51 10.76 -15.80
CA ASP A 66 -9.90 10.57 -14.50
C ASP A 66 -10.80 9.76 -13.60
N SER A 67 -10.23 8.68 -13.06
CA SER A 67 -10.87 7.92 -12.00
C SER A 67 -10.95 8.76 -10.72
N ALA A 68 -11.88 8.42 -9.82
CA ALA A 68 -11.95 9.02 -8.49
C ALA A 68 -10.61 8.97 -7.74
N LEU A 69 -9.82 7.90 -7.95
CA LEU A 69 -8.48 7.75 -7.38
C LEU A 69 -7.51 8.77 -7.98
N ASN A 70 -7.50 8.94 -9.31
CA ASN A 70 -6.63 9.92 -9.98
C ASN A 70 -6.90 11.35 -9.50
N VAL A 71 -8.18 11.71 -9.27
CA VAL A 71 -8.55 13.03 -8.75
C VAL A 71 -7.99 13.22 -7.34
N LEU A 72 -8.09 12.21 -6.48
CA LEU A 72 -7.52 12.25 -5.13
C LEU A 72 -5.99 12.33 -5.16
N ASP A 73 -5.33 11.60 -6.06
CA ASP A 73 -3.88 11.65 -6.24
C ASP A 73 -3.42 13.02 -6.74
N LYS A 74 -4.14 13.63 -7.68
CA LYS A 74 -3.88 15.00 -8.15
C LYS A 74 -4.04 16.03 -7.01
N LEU A 75 -5.08 15.91 -6.19
CA LEU A 75 -5.31 16.76 -5.03
C LEU A 75 -4.25 16.58 -3.92
N TRP A 76 -3.80 15.34 -3.73
CA TRP A 76 -2.72 14.99 -2.82
C TRP A 76 -1.40 15.59 -3.27
N ALA A 77 -1.05 15.41 -4.55
CA ALA A 77 0.16 15.98 -5.15
C ALA A 77 0.16 17.51 -5.07
N ALA A 78 -1.00 18.15 -5.22
CA ALA A 78 -1.17 19.60 -5.05
C ALA A 78 -1.22 20.06 -3.59
N THR A 79 -1.03 19.18 -2.60
CA THR A 79 -1.08 19.47 -1.15
C THR A 79 -2.41 20.04 -0.64
N VAL A 80 -3.50 19.85 -1.41
CA VAL A 80 -4.85 20.25 -1.03
C VAL A 80 -5.39 19.34 0.08
N LEU A 81 -5.05 18.05 0.01
CA LEU A 81 -5.47 17.04 0.99
C LEU A 81 -4.39 16.81 2.04
N SER A 82 -4.78 16.88 3.30
CA SER A 82 -3.96 16.34 4.40
C SER A 82 -4.10 14.81 4.47
N PRO A 83 -3.19 14.09 5.15
CA PRO A 83 -3.31 12.66 5.40
C PRO A 83 -4.69 12.27 5.99
N GLU A 84 -5.23 13.10 6.87
CA GLU A 84 -6.56 12.91 7.46
C GLU A 84 -7.67 12.96 6.42
N LEU A 85 -7.69 13.99 5.59
CA LEU A 85 -8.74 14.17 4.57
C LEU A 85 -8.64 13.10 3.49
N SER A 86 -7.41 12.78 3.05
CA SER A 86 -7.16 11.70 2.10
C SER A 86 -7.74 10.38 2.63
N GLN A 87 -7.49 10.03 3.89
CA GLN A 87 -8.07 8.83 4.50
C GLN A 87 -9.61 8.84 4.53
N LEU A 88 -10.24 9.98 4.81
CA LEU A 88 -11.70 10.08 4.79
C LEU A 88 -12.27 9.90 3.37
N PHE A 89 -11.66 10.52 2.35
CA PHE A 89 -12.05 10.32 0.96
C PHE A 89 -11.87 8.86 0.51
N HIS A 90 -10.74 8.25 0.86
CA HIS A 90 -10.49 6.83 0.60
C HIS A 90 -11.45 5.91 1.35
N GLY A 91 -11.88 6.28 2.58
CA GLY A 91 -12.89 5.57 3.35
C GLY A 91 -14.22 5.52 2.60
N LEU A 92 -14.75 6.68 2.17
CA LEU A 92 -15.98 6.74 1.38
C LEU A 92 -15.87 5.94 0.08
N ARG A 93 -14.72 6.04 -0.60
CA ARG A 93 -14.44 5.32 -1.85
C ARG A 93 -14.43 3.80 -1.64
N LYS A 94 -13.65 3.30 -0.68
CA LYS A 94 -13.52 1.86 -0.39
C LYS A 94 -14.86 1.27 0.06
N SER A 95 -15.54 1.90 1.02
CA SER A 95 -16.81 1.39 1.53
C SER A 95 -17.92 1.41 0.48
N GLY A 96 -17.98 2.44 -0.38
CA GLY A 96 -18.92 2.47 -1.50
C GLY A 96 -18.62 1.46 -2.61
N ASN A 97 -17.35 1.18 -2.92
CA ASN A 97 -16.96 0.11 -3.85
C ASN A 97 -17.38 -1.26 -3.31
N ALA A 98 -17.10 -1.51 -2.04
CA ALA A 98 -17.47 -2.75 -1.37
C ALA A 98 -18.99 -2.94 -1.36
N ALA A 99 -19.77 -1.89 -1.12
CA ALA A 99 -21.23 -1.94 -1.23
C ALA A 99 -21.71 -2.32 -2.64
N ALA A 100 -21.15 -1.69 -3.69
CA ALA A 100 -21.53 -1.95 -5.08
C ALA A 100 -21.23 -3.38 -5.55
N HIS A 101 -20.15 -4.00 -5.04
CA HIS A 101 -19.72 -5.34 -5.49
C HIS A 101 -20.16 -6.50 -4.59
N ASN A 102 -20.31 -6.29 -3.28
CA ASN A 102 -20.48 -7.36 -2.30
C ASN A 102 -21.86 -7.38 -1.61
N HIS A 103 -22.80 -6.54 -2.03
CA HIS A 103 -24.13 -6.40 -1.38
C HIS A 103 -24.03 -6.22 0.16
N LEU A 104 -23.04 -5.45 0.62
CA LEU A 104 -22.85 -5.14 2.05
C LEU A 104 -24.07 -4.38 2.61
N ASP A 105 -24.71 -4.96 3.62
CA ASP A 105 -25.89 -4.43 4.33
C ASP A 105 -25.51 -4.06 5.79
N ASP A 106 -24.41 -3.32 5.95
CA ASP A 106 -23.92 -2.89 7.26
C ASP A 106 -24.38 -1.46 7.57
N ARG A 107 -25.50 -1.36 8.32
CA ARG A 107 -26.08 -0.09 8.80
C ARG A 107 -25.07 0.75 9.60
N ARG A 108 -24.13 0.11 10.30
CA ARG A 108 -23.16 0.81 11.15
C ARG A 108 -22.05 1.42 10.32
N GLU A 109 -21.54 0.66 9.35
CA GLU A 109 -20.58 1.18 8.36
C GLU A 109 -21.20 2.34 7.58
N ALA A 110 -22.44 2.22 7.11
CA ALA A 110 -23.16 3.30 6.43
C ALA A 110 -23.29 4.56 7.30
N LEU A 111 -23.64 4.41 8.59
CA LEU A 111 -23.73 5.53 9.52
C LEU A 111 -22.38 6.16 9.83
N HIS A 112 -21.32 5.35 9.99
CA HIS A 112 -19.97 5.84 10.20
C HIS A 112 -19.48 6.65 9.00
N GLN A 113 -19.65 6.11 7.79
CA GLN A 113 -19.28 6.80 6.56
C GLN A 113 -20.10 8.09 6.36
N LEU A 114 -21.36 8.12 6.77
CA LEU A 114 -22.19 9.34 6.76
C LEU A 114 -21.62 10.41 7.70
N GLN A 115 -21.17 10.03 8.90
CA GLN A 115 -20.50 10.94 9.83
C GLN A 115 -19.16 11.45 9.27
N MET A 116 -18.38 10.59 8.62
CA MET A 116 -17.11 10.95 7.97
C MET A 116 -17.34 11.92 6.80
N ALA A 117 -18.35 11.65 5.96
CA ALA A 117 -18.76 12.53 4.88
C ALA A 117 -19.17 13.92 5.39
N ARG A 118 -19.82 14.00 6.56
CA ARG A 118 -20.14 15.28 7.18
C ARG A 118 -18.89 16.03 7.64
N LYS A 119 -17.89 15.35 8.21
CA LYS A 119 -16.61 15.99 8.57
C LYS A 119 -15.93 16.58 7.35
N LEU A 120 -15.92 15.84 6.23
CA LEU A 120 -15.43 16.33 4.93
C LEU A 120 -16.23 17.55 4.43
N ALA A 121 -17.57 17.48 4.49
CA ALA A 121 -18.45 18.58 4.09
C ALA A 121 -18.19 19.86 4.88
N VAL A 122 -18.01 19.74 6.19
CA VAL A 122 -17.73 20.88 7.09
C VAL A 122 -16.37 21.48 6.79
N TRP A 123 -15.34 20.64 6.63
CA TRP A 123 -14.01 21.10 6.24
C TRP A 123 -14.05 21.85 4.90
N PHE A 124 -14.72 21.26 3.90
CA PHE A 124 -14.89 21.87 2.58
C PHE A 124 -15.57 23.24 2.66
N HIS A 125 -16.68 23.33 3.41
CA HIS A 125 -17.41 24.59 3.56
C HIS A 125 -16.59 25.65 4.29
N LYS A 126 -15.84 25.30 5.34
CA LYS A 126 -14.97 26.25 6.03
C LYS A 126 -13.81 26.72 5.16
N SER A 127 -13.29 25.85 4.29
CA SER A 127 -12.16 26.13 3.42
C SER A 127 -12.54 27.02 2.24
N TYR A 128 -13.68 26.77 1.59
CA TYR A 128 -14.07 27.42 0.33
C TYR A 128 -15.33 28.29 0.44
N GLY A 129 -16.09 28.22 1.54
CA GLY A 129 -17.40 28.86 1.72
C GLY A 129 -17.37 30.29 2.25
N LYS A 130 -16.18 30.90 2.38
CA LYS A 130 -15.97 32.25 2.94
C LYS A 130 -16.50 32.42 4.38
N ASP A 131 -16.61 31.33 5.13
CA ASP A 131 -16.99 31.32 6.55
C ASP A 131 -16.10 30.35 7.36
N PRO A 132 -14.85 30.75 7.67
CA PRO A 132 -13.90 29.88 8.37
C PRO A 132 -14.29 29.60 9.83
N LYS A 133 -15.20 30.39 10.42
CA LYS A 133 -15.72 30.19 11.78
C LYS A 133 -17.04 29.43 11.81
N PHE A 134 -17.47 28.86 10.67
CA PHE A 134 -18.70 28.12 10.58
C PHE A 134 -18.77 27.00 11.62
N SER A 135 -19.78 27.03 12.49
CA SER A 135 -20.02 25.97 13.46
C SER A 135 -21.22 25.15 13.00
N PRO A 136 -21.03 23.94 12.44
CA PRO A 136 -22.15 23.03 12.26
C PRO A 136 -22.69 22.65 13.64
N GLY A 137 -24.01 22.50 13.79
CA GLY A 137 -24.59 21.90 14.99
C GLY A 137 -24.08 20.46 15.21
N ALA A 138 -24.49 19.82 16.32
CA ALA A 138 -24.20 18.40 16.53
C ALA A 138 -24.73 17.54 15.35
N PHE A 139 -24.11 16.38 15.11
CA PHE A 139 -24.63 15.45 14.10
C PHE A 139 -26.03 15.01 14.50
N VAL A 140 -26.98 15.17 13.58
CA VAL A 140 -28.37 14.72 13.79
C VAL A 140 -28.49 13.34 13.14
N PRO A 141 -28.53 12.25 13.92
CA PRO A 141 -28.69 10.92 13.35
C PRO A 141 -30.03 10.83 12.59
N PRO A 142 -30.05 10.27 11.37
CA PRO A 142 -31.30 10.00 10.67
C PRO A 142 -32.22 9.08 11.50
N PRO A 143 -33.55 9.21 11.39
CA PRO A 143 -34.47 8.35 12.14
C PRO A 143 -34.38 6.89 11.70
N ASP A 144 -34.28 5.95 12.65
CA ASP A 144 -34.25 4.50 12.40
C ASP A 144 -35.69 4.00 12.05
N PRO A 145 -35.92 3.46 10.84
CA PRO A 145 -37.23 3.01 10.39
C PRO A 145 -37.81 1.82 11.19
N VAL A 146 -37.02 1.09 11.99
CA VAL A 146 -37.54 -0.04 12.79
C VAL A 146 -38.62 0.40 13.79
N GLN A 147 -38.63 1.66 14.24
CA GLN A 147 -39.70 2.18 15.11
C GLN A 147 -40.96 2.63 14.35
N VAL A 148 -40.84 2.98 13.07
CA VAL A 148 -41.95 3.49 12.24
C VAL A 148 -42.70 2.35 11.55
N GLU A 149 -41.99 1.29 11.19
CA GLU A 149 -42.52 0.14 10.47
C GLU A 149 -43.45 -0.73 11.33
N ILE A 150 -43.20 -0.81 12.65
CA ILE A 150 -44.10 -1.50 13.60
C ILE A 150 -45.47 -0.79 13.67
N GLN A 151 -45.49 0.54 13.63
CA GLN A 151 -46.74 1.32 13.69
C GLN A 151 -47.56 1.27 12.39
N LEU A 152 -46.89 1.15 11.24
CA LEU A 152 -47.56 1.06 9.94
C LEU A 152 -48.07 -0.35 9.63
N ARG A 153 -47.39 -1.40 10.11
CA ARG A 153 -47.80 -2.80 9.92
C ARG A 153 -49.14 -3.09 10.59
N ASP A 154 -49.33 -2.60 11.81
CA ASP A 154 -50.56 -2.76 12.59
C ASP A 154 -51.77 -2.07 11.93
N GLU A 155 -51.55 -0.96 11.22
CA GLU A 155 -52.62 -0.21 10.52
C GLU A 155 -52.98 -0.85 9.16
N LEU A 156 -52.00 -1.45 8.47
CA LEU A 156 -52.18 -2.15 7.19
C LEU A 156 -52.89 -3.49 7.36
N GLU A 157 -52.64 -4.19 8.47
CA GLU A 157 -53.33 -5.44 8.81
C GLU A 157 -54.81 -5.16 9.17
N ARG A 158 -55.07 -4.08 9.90
CA ARG A 158 -56.42 -3.59 10.23
C ARG A 158 -57.24 -3.19 8.99
N LEU A 159 -56.60 -2.59 7.98
CA LEU A 159 -57.24 -2.21 6.71
C LEU A 159 -57.48 -3.40 5.76
N ARG A 160 -56.63 -4.43 5.79
CA ARG A 160 -56.82 -5.66 5.02
C ARG A 160 -57.99 -6.50 5.54
N GLU A 161 -58.16 -6.59 6.86
CA GLU A 161 -59.31 -7.27 7.47
C GLU A 161 -60.64 -6.57 7.13
N ALA A 162 -60.65 -5.24 7.00
CA ALA A 162 -61.83 -4.47 6.58
C ALA A 162 -62.23 -4.73 5.12
N LEU A 163 -61.26 -4.99 4.23
CA LEU A 163 -61.47 -5.15 2.79
C LEU A 163 -61.86 -6.59 2.39
N ILE A 164 -61.50 -7.57 3.22
CA ILE A 164 -61.89 -8.98 3.05
C ILE A 164 -63.39 -9.18 3.36
N ASN A 165 -63.93 -8.47 4.36
CA ASN A 165 -65.36 -8.49 4.71
C ASN A 165 -66.29 -7.95 3.59
N GLU A 166 -65.78 -7.11 2.69
CA GLU A 166 -66.58 -6.48 1.63
C GLU A 166 -66.59 -7.29 0.32
N ARG A 167 -65.69 -8.27 0.18
CA ARG A 167 -65.49 -9.03 -1.06
C ARG A 167 -66.16 -10.41 -1.10
N GLU A 168 -66.85 -10.83 -0.04
CA GLU A 168 -67.53 -12.14 0.03
C GLU A 168 -68.92 -12.19 -0.65
N THR A 169 -69.33 -11.18 -1.43
CA THR A 169 -70.66 -11.12 -2.08
C THR A 169 -70.65 -11.05 -3.61
N ALA A 170 -69.72 -11.71 -4.32
CA ALA A 170 -69.83 -11.79 -5.77
C ALA A 170 -69.19 -13.05 -6.43
N VAL A 171 -70.07 -14.00 -6.77
CA VAL A 171 -70.13 -14.77 -8.04
C VAL A 171 -69.27 -16.04 -8.20
N GLY A 172 -69.94 -17.15 -8.57
CA GLY A 172 -69.44 -18.28 -9.40
C GLY A 172 -70.31 -18.40 -10.67
N ILE A 173 -69.83 -18.38 -11.93
CA ILE A 173 -68.93 -19.29 -12.73
C ILE A 173 -69.70 -20.57 -13.16
N GLN A 174 -69.78 -21.10 -14.41
CA GLN A 174 -69.05 -21.12 -15.71
C GLN A 174 -70.04 -21.61 -16.82
N ALA A 175 -69.78 -21.82 -18.13
CA ALA A 175 -68.73 -22.58 -18.82
C ALA A 175 -68.82 -22.33 -20.35
N SER A 176 -67.72 -22.02 -21.04
CA SER A 176 -66.76 -22.92 -21.73
C SER A 176 -67.11 -23.25 -23.19
N ALA A 177 -66.42 -22.55 -24.10
CA ALA A 177 -66.03 -22.99 -25.46
C ALA A 177 -65.36 -21.82 -26.23
N ALA A 178 -65.69 -20.56 -25.88
CA ALA A 178 -65.06 -19.33 -26.39
C ALA A 178 -63.70 -19.01 -25.72
N GLU A 179 -63.39 -19.69 -24.62
CA GLU A 179 -62.26 -19.42 -23.72
C GLU A 179 -60.89 -19.55 -24.40
N HIS A 180 -60.73 -20.46 -25.37
CA HIS A 180 -59.48 -20.60 -26.12
C HIS A 180 -59.26 -19.54 -27.20
N ALA A 181 -60.33 -18.96 -27.76
CA ALA A 181 -60.22 -17.81 -28.68
C ALA A 181 -60.01 -16.51 -27.89
N GLN A 182 -60.69 -16.39 -26.74
CA GLN A 182 -60.55 -15.30 -25.79
C GLN A 182 -59.12 -15.22 -25.23
N LEU A 183 -58.56 -16.33 -24.74
CA LEU A 183 -57.17 -16.39 -24.22
C LEU A 183 -56.13 -15.96 -25.27
N ARG A 184 -56.37 -16.22 -26.55
CA ARG A 184 -55.45 -15.82 -27.63
C ARG A 184 -55.53 -14.32 -27.91
N LYS A 185 -56.75 -13.77 -27.86
CA LYS A 185 -57.02 -12.34 -28.02
C LYS A 185 -56.55 -11.54 -26.80
N GLU A 186 -56.75 -12.06 -25.59
CA GLU A 186 -56.24 -11.50 -24.33
C GLU A 186 -54.72 -11.58 -24.27
N ALA A 187 -54.09 -12.63 -24.80
CA ALA A 187 -52.63 -12.69 -24.93
C ALA A 187 -52.08 -11.69 -25.95
N GLU A 188 -52.78 -11.46 -27.07
CA GLU A 188 -52.43 -10.41 -28.05
C GLU A 188 -52.64 -9.00 -27.48
N GLU A 189 -53.75 -8.76 -26.77
CA GLU A 189 -54.04 -7.49 -26.09
C GLU A 189 -53.06 -7.24 -24.93
N ALA A 190 -52.70 -8.28 -24.16
CA ALA A 190 -51.68 -8.19 -23.12
C ALA A 190 -50.28 -7.96 -23.70
N ALA A 191 -49.95 -8.57 -24.84
CA ALA A 191 -48.69 -8.31 -25.54
C ALA A 191 -48.63 -6.90 -26.12
N ALA A 192 -49.75 -6.39 -26.64
CA ALA A 192 -49.87 -5.01 -27.11
C ALA A 192 -49.74 -4.02 -25.94
N HIS A 193 -50.40 -4.28 -24.82
CA HIS A 193 -50.28 -3.47 -23.60
C HIS A 193 -48.85 -3.52 -23.02
N ALA A 194 -48.22 -4.70 -22.99
CA ALA A 194 -46.83 -4.85 -22.56
C ALA A 194 -45.85 -4.11 -23.51
N PHE A 195 -46.16 -4.07 -24.81
CA PHE A 195 -45.39 -3.30 -25.78
C PHE A 195 -45.58 -1.79 -25.62
N GLU A 196 -46.80 -1.33 -25.32
CA GLU A 196 -47.07 0.07 -24.95
C GLU A 196 -46.39 0.46 -23.63
N GLU A 197 -46.44 -0.39 -22.60
CA GLU A 197 -45.72 -0.19 -21.33
C GLU A 197 -44.21 -0.16 -21.53
N LEU A 198 -43.67 -1.04 -22.38
CA LEU A 198 -42.25 -1.05 -22.73
C LEU A 198 -41.85 0.22 -23.49
N ASN A 199 -42.66 0.68 -24.44
CA ASN A 199 -42.40 1.92 -25.16
C ASN A 199 -42.49 3.14 -24.25
N ALA A 200 -43.49 3.19 -23.35
CA ALA A 200 -43.59 4.23 -22.34
C ALA A 200 -42.39 4.21 -21.37
N ALA A 201 -41.91 3.02 -20.99
CA ALA A 201 -40.72 2.86 -20.17
C ALA A 201 -39.43 3.27 -20.92
N LEU A 202 -39.33 2.99 -22.23
CA LEU A 202 -38.22 3.41 -23.08
C LEU A 202 -38.23 4.92 -23.33
N GLU A 203 -39.38 5.54 -23.55
CA GLU A 203 -39.53 7.00 -23.62
C GLU A 203 -39.15 7.66 -22.30
N LEU A 204 -39.63 7.14 -21.17
CA LEU A 204 -39.24 7.62 -19.84
C LEU A 204 -37.73 7.44 -19.60
N ALA A 205 -37.14 6.34 -20.04
CA ALA A 205 -35.70 6.10 -19.95
C ALA A 205 -34.91 7.10 -20.83
N ALA A 206 -35.36 7.37 -22.05
CA ALA A 206 -34.74 8.33 -22.95
C ALA A 206 -34.85 9.77 -22.44
N GLU A 207 -36.00 10.15 -21.86
CA GLU A 207 -36.18 11.43 -21.17
C GLU A 207 -35.28 11.55 -19.94
N THR A 208 -35.15 10.47 -19.15
CA THR A 208 -34.26 10.41 -18.00
C THR A 208 -32.78 10.52 -18.41
N GLU A 209 -32.39 9.87 -19.52
CA GLU A 209 -31.05 9.94 -20.08
C GLU A 209 -30.73 11.36 -20.60
N GLN A 210 -31.64 11.99 -21.33
CA GLN A 210 -31.49 13.39 -21.75
C GLN A 210 -31.41 14.35 -20.56
N GLN A 211 -32.23 14.14 -19.52
CA GLN A 211 -32.15 14.93 -18.30
C GLN A 211 -30.78 14.76 -17.62
N LEU A 212 -30.29 13.54 -17.46
CA LEU A 212 -28.97 13.25 -16.87
C LEU A 212 -27.82 13.86 -17.68
N LEU A 213 -27.89 13.80 -19.02
CA LEU A 213 -26.90 14.44 -19.90
C LEU A 213 -26.92 15.96 -19.72
N SER A 214 -28.10 16.58 -19.71
CA SER A 214 -28.23 18.03 -19.51
C SER A 214 -27.79 18.48 -18.11
N GLU A 215 -28.02 17.66 -17.07
CA GLU A 215 -27.52 17.90 -15.71
C GLU A 215 -26.00 17.80 -15.66
N ARG A 216 -25.41 16.82 -16.39
CA ARG A 216 -23.96 16.60 -16.47
C ARG A 216 -23.24 17.72 -17.21
N GLU A 217 -23.77 18.18 -18.34
CA GLU A 217 -23.22 19.32 -19.10
C GLU A 217 -23.24 20.59 -18.26
N ARG A 218 -24.37 20.91 -17.61
CA ARG A 218 -24.48 22.06 -16.70
C ARG A 218 -23.51 21.98 -15.52
N TYR A 219 -23.26 20.77 -15.01
CA TYR A 219 -22.32 20.54 -13.93
C TYR A 219 -20.87 20.76 -14.38
N GLN A 220 -20.50 20.25 -15.56
CA GLN A 220 -19.17 20.46 -16.15
C GLN A 220 -18.91 21.93 -16.44
N GLU A 221 -19.84 22.64 -17.08
CA GLU A 221 -19.72 24.08 -17.34
C GLU A 221 -19.48 24.88 -16.05
N ARG A 222 -20.14 24.48 -14.94
CA ARG A 222 -19.98 25.14 -13.65
C ARG A 222 -18.61 24.86 -13.02
N LEU A 223 -18.09 23.63 -13.11
CA LEU A 223 -16.74 23.29 -12.65
C LEU A 223 -15.68 24.04 -13.46
N GLU A 224 -15.81 24.10 -14.79
CA GLU A 224 -14.90 24.85 -15.66
C GLU A 224 -14.93 26.35 -15.34
N THR A 225 -16.12 26.91 -15.07
CA THR A 225 -16.26 28.31 -14.65
C THR A 225 -15.55 28.59 -13.32
N LEU A 226 -15.71 27.70 -12.34
CA LEU A 226 -15.03 27.80 -11.04
C LEU A 226 -13.51 27.68 -11.20
N GLN A 227 -13.05 26.76 -12.03
CA GLN A 227 -11.64 26.52 -12.30
C GLN A 227 -10.98 27.67 -13.05
N ALA A 228 -11.67 28.24 -14.05
CA ALA A 228 -11.22 29.42 -14.78
C ALA A 228 -11.12 30.63 -13.84
N ALA A 229 -12.12 30.83 -12.97
CA ALA A 229 -12.08 31.88 -11.96
C ALA A 229 -10.92 31.70 -10.97
N ALA A 230 -10.70 30.48 -10.47
CA ALA A 230 -9.61 30.17 -9.55
C ALA A 230 -8.23 30.32 -10.23
N SER A 231 -8.09 29.91 -11.49
CA SER A 231 -6.85 30.02 -12.26
C SER A 231 -6.49 31.46 -12.62
N ALA A 232 -7.51 32.33 -12.76
CA ALA A 232 -7.34 33.76 -13.00
C ALA A 232 -6.93 34.54 -11.73
N GLU A 233 -7.05 33.97 -10.53
CA GLU A 233 -6.61 34.63 -9.30
C GLU A 233 -5.07 34.63 -9.15
N PRO A 234 -4.50 35.71 -8.57
CA PRO A 234 -3.06 35.79 -8.29
C PRO A 234 -2.56 34.59 -7.47
N ALA A 235 -1.35 34.10 -7.79
CA ALA A 235 -0.75 32.94 -7.12
C ALA A 235 -0.72 33.07 -5.59
N ALA A 236 -0.52 34.28 -5.07
CA ALA A 236 -0.54 34.57 -3.64
C ALA A 236 -1.91 34.32 -2.99
N THR A 237 -3.01 34.63 -3.68
CA THR A 237 -4.38 34.40 -3.17
C THR A 237 -4.71 32.91 -3.17
N ARG A 238 -4.32 32.18 -4.24
CA ARG A 238 -4.45 30.71 -4.29
C ARG A 238 -3.66 30.03 -3.18
N GLN A 239 -2.43 30.48 -2.93
CA GLN A 239 -1.60 29.96 -1.85
C GLN A 239 -2.21 30.24 -0.46
N ALA A 240 -2.85 31.41 -0.27
CA ALA A 240 -3.57 31.72 0.96
C ALA A 240 -4.82 30.84 1.18
N VAL A 241 -5.57 30.52 0.12
CA VAL A 241 -6.72 29.59 0.17
C VAL A 241 -6.24 28.18 0.52
N LEU A 242 -5.16 27.70 -0.12
CA LEU A 242 -4.51 26.43 0.21
C LEU A 242 -4.07 26.37 1.68
N GLN A 243 -3.39 27.40 2.17
CA GLN A 243 -2.95 27.48 3.57
C GLN A 243 -4.13 27.50 4.55
N ALA A 244 -5.22 28.19 4.21
CA ALA A 244 -6.44 28.19 5.02
C ALA A 244 -7.10 26.80 5.05
N ALA A 245 -7.17 26.12 3.91
CA ALA A 245 -7.70 24.76 3.81
C ALA A 245 -6.86 23.75 4.62
N GLN A 246 -5.52 23.87 4.57
CA GLN A 246 -4.59 23.05 5.35
C GLN A 246 -4.72 23.31 6.86
N LYS A 247 -4.82 24.59 7.27
CA LYS A 247 -5.04 24.94 8.68
C LYS A 247 -6.36 24.36 9.19
N GLN A 248 -7.40 24.41 8.37
CA GLN A 248 -8.71 23.84 8.74
C GLN A 248 -8.71 22.32 8.78
N ALA A 249 -7.88 21.65 7.97
CA ALA A 249 -7.70 20.21 7.99
C ALA A 249 -7.10 19.72 9.32
N GLN A 250 -6.20 20.50 9.92
CA GLN A 250 -5.62 20.20 11.24
C GLN A 250 -6.64 20.24 12.38
N GLU A 251 -7.76 20.97 12.20
CA GLU A 251 -8.84 21.06 13.19
C GLU A 251 -9.88 19.92 13.09
N VAL A 252 -9.75 19.01 12.12
CA VAL A 252 -10.65 17.85 12.00
C VAL A 252 -10.32 16.83 13.11
N ASP A 253 -10.96 16.97 14.27
CA ASP A 253 -10.77 16.07 15.41
C ASP A 253 -11.54 14.75 15.20
N LEU A 254 -10.81 13.63 15.24
CA LEU A 254 -11.39 12.29 15.35
C LEU A 254 -11.37 11.91 16.82
N ASP A 255 -12.55 11.62 17.36
CA ASP A 255 -12.65 11.08 18.70
C ASP A 255 -12.07 9.66 18.77
N GLU A 256 -11.93 9.16 19.98
CA GLU A 256 -11.34 7.85 20.23
C GLU A 256 -12.18 6.72 19.62
N ALA A 257 -13.51 6.87 19.62
CA ALA A 257 -14.43 5.91 19.01
C ALA A 257 -14.24 5.83 17.48
N ALA A 258 -14.13 6.96 16.79
CA ALA A 258 -13.81 6.98 15.36
C ALA A 258 -12.41 6.43 15.07
N THR A 259 -11.45 6.66 15.98
CA THR A 259 -10.10 6.10 15.84
C THR A 259 -10.11 4.57 15.97
N ARG A 260 -10.90 4.03 16.91
CA ARG A 260 -11.10 2.57 17.07
C ARG A 260 -11.72 1.93 15.84
N HIS A 261 -12.66 2.61 15.16
CA HIS A 261 -13.21 2.10 13.90
C HIS A 261 -12.16 2.00 12.77
N ILE A 262 -11.22 2.95 12.71
CA ILE A 262 -10.07 2.86 11.79
C ILE A 262 -9.19 1.64 12.15
N ILE A 263 -8.92 1.43 13.44
CA ILE A 263 -8.12 0.30 13.93
C ILE A 263 -8.83 -1.03 13.62
N ASP A 264 -10.15 -1.11 13.84
CA ASP A 264 -10.96 -2.29 13.51
C ASP A 264 -10.87 -2.63 12.01
N SER A 265 -10.90 -1.61 11.14
CA SER A 265 -10.70 -1.79 9.70
C SER A 265 -9.30 -2.34 9.37
N GLN A 266 -8.25 -1.77 9.96
CA GLN A 266 -6.86 -2.23 9.75
C GLN A 266 -6.62 -3.65 10.27
N LEU A 267 -7.21 -4.01 11.42
CA LEU A 267 -7.17 -5.35 11.97
C LEU A 267 -7.88 -6.35 11.04
N ARG A 268 -9.05 -5.98 10.50
CA ARG A 268 -9.78 -6.78 9.49
C ARG A 268 -8.98 -6.97 8.21
N GLU A 269 -8.31 -5.92 7.71
CA GLU A 269 -7.40 -6.01 6.56
C GLU A 269 -6.26 -7.01 6.80
N ALA A 270 -5.81 -7.19 8.05
CA ALA A 270 -4.80 -8.18 8.44
C ALA A 270 -5.37 -9.57 8.83
N GLY A 271 -6.67 -9.80 8.66
CA GLY A 271 -7.31 -11.10 8.88
C GLY A 271 -7.83 -11.34 10.32
N TRP A 272 -7.92 -10.29 11.14
CA TRP A 272 -8.58 -10.37 12.45
C TRP A 272 -10.08 -10.09 12.33
N GLU A 273 -10.88 -10.79 13.12
CA GLU A 273 -12.28 -10.44 13.35
C GLU A 273 -12.33 -9.32 14.42
N ALA A 274 -12.54 -8.08 13.98
CA ALA A 274 -12.52 -6.89 14.83
C ALA A 274 -13.77 -6.01 14.62
N ASP A 275 -14.45 -5.71 15.72
CA ASP A 275 -15.51 -4.69 15.84
C ASP A 275 -15.54 -4.28 17.32
N SER A 276 -14.99 -3.11 17.63
CA SER A 276 -14.84 -2.63 19.01
C SER A 276 -16.16 -2.34 19.75
N GLN A 277 -17.28 -2.30 19.03
CA GLN A 277 -18.63 -2.14 19.61
C GLN A 277 -19.33 -3.49 19.80
N ALA A 278 -19.27 -4.38 18.80
CA ALA A 278 -19.90 -5.70 18.89
C ALA A 278 -19.06 -6.69 19.70
N LEU A 279 -17.77 -6.81 19.36
CA LEU A 279 -16.83 -7.78 19.93
C LEU A 279 -16.18 -7.22 21.21
N ARG A 280 -17.01 -6.71 22.11
CA ARG A 280 -16.60 -6.12 23.38
C ARG A 280 -16.79 -7.10 24.53
N TYR A 281 -15.85 -7.13 25.48
CA TYR A 281 -15.92 -8.02 26.64
C TYR A 281 -17.18 -7.81 27.48
N SER A 282 -17.56 -6.54 27.72
CA SER A 282 -18.75 -6.17 28.50
C SER A 282 -20.07 -6.58 27.83
N SER A 283 -20.07 -6.73 26.50
CA SER A 283 -21.20 -7.27 25.73
C SER A 283 -21.29 -8.81 25.78
N GLY A 284 -20.42 -9.47 26.56
CA GLY A 284 -20.39 -10.93 26.68
C GLY A 284 -19.50 -11.65 25.67
N THR A 285 -18.74 -10.92 24.84
CA THR A 285 -17.83 -11.52 23.86
C THR A 285 -16.69 -12.26 24.56
N ARG A 286 -16.43 -13.49 24.13
CA ARG A 286 -15.37 -14.36 24.66
C ARG A 286 -14.61 -15.01 23.49
N PRO A 287 -13.36 -15.45 23.70
CA PRO A 287 -12.60 -16.16 22.69
C PRO A 287 -13.30 -17.46 22.25
N VAL A 288 -13.13 -17.83 20.99
CA VAL A 288 -13.81 -18.98 20.37
C VAL A 288 -12.80 -19.81 19.59
N LYS A 289 -12.77 -21.12 19.82
CA LYS A 289 -11.88 -22.05 19.11
C LYS A 289 -12.08 -21.92 17.58
N GLY A 290 -10.97 -21.79 16.85
CA GLY A 290 -10.97 -21.67 15.38
C GLY A 290 -11.29 -20.28 14.82
N ARG A 291 -11.50 -19.27 15.69
CA ARG A 291 -11.71 -17.87 15.29
C ARG A 291 -10.58 -16.98 15.77
N ASN A 292 -10.28 -15.93 15.02
CA ASN A 292 -9.20 -14.98 15.33
C ASN A 292 -9.80 -13.64 15.73
N LEU A 293 -10.05 -13.43 17.03
CA LEU A 293 -10.85 -12.31 17.52
C LEU A 293 -9.98 -11.21 18.13
N ALA A 294 -10.26 -9.96 17.77
CA ALA A 294 -9.82 -8.77 18.49
C ALA A 294 -10.94 -8.32 19.44
N ILE A 295 -10.85 -8.69 20.71
CA ILE A 295 -11.89 -8.42 21.71
C ILE A 295 -11.58 -7.11 22.41
N ALA A 296 -12.50 -6.15 22.32
CA ALA A 296 -12.33 -4.82 22.90
C ALA A 296 -12.65 -4.76 24.41
N GLU A 297 -11.98 -3.84 25.11
CA GLU A 297 -12.12 -3.57 26.55
C GLU A 297 -11.92 -4.82 27.42
N TRP A 298 -10.85 -5.58 27.15
CA TRP A 298 -10.55 -6.80 27.90
C TRP A 298 -10.05 -6.48 29.31
N PRO A 299 -10.66 -7.04 30.38
CA PRO A 299 -10.31 -6.66 31.75
C PRO A 299 -8.90 -7.10 32.15
N THR A 300 -8.14 -6.18 32.75
CA THR A 300 -6.88 -6.45 33.46
C THR A 300 -6.89 -5.74 34.81
N ALA A 301 -5.95 -6.08 35.72
CA ALA A 301 -5.92 -5.47 37.06
C ALA A 301 -5.64 -3.95 37.05
N SER A 302 -4.97 -3.42 36.01
CA SER A 302 -4.71 -1.98 35.83
C SER A 302 -5.75 -1.23 35.00
N GLY A 303 -6.86 -1.88 34.66
CA GLY A 303 -7.92 -1.35 33.78
C GLY A 303 -8.10 -2.20 32.53
N PRO A 304 -9.15 -1.98 31.74
CA PRO A 304 -9.37 -2.75 30.53
C PRO A 304 -8.33 -2.39 29.46
N ALA A 305 -7.71 -3.40 28.85
CA ALA A 305 -6.94 -3.24 27.63
C ALA A 305 -7.88 -2.87 26.48
N ASP A 306 -7.48 -1.94 25.59
CA ASP A 306 -8.34 -1.50 24.49
C ASP A 306 -8.72 -2.66 23.58
N TYR A 307 -7.76 -3.53 23.25
CA TYR A 307 -8.01 -4.81 22.61
C TYR A 307 -7.12 -5.91 23.20
N CYS A 308 -7.66 -7.13 23.24
CA CYS A 308 -6.89 -8.35 23.37
C CYS A 308 -7.12 -9.22 22.13
N LEU A 309 -6.03 -9.64 21.49
CA LEU A 309 -6.02 -10.44 20.29
C LEU A 309 -5.92 -11.92 20.66
N PHE A 310 -6.88 -12.72 20.18
CA PHE A 310 -6.97 -14.16 20.43
C PHE A 310 -6.87 -14.96 19.15
N VAL A 311 -6.02 -15.98 19.14
CA VAL A 311 -6.01 -17.03 18.13
C VAL A 311 -6.69 -18.26 18.73
N GLY A 312 -7.94 -18.49 18.34
CA GLY A 312 -8.79 -19.48 19.00
C GLY A 312 -9.04 -19.11 20.47
N LEU A 313 -8.52 -19.94 21.38
CA LEU A 313 -8.59 -19.74 22.84
C LEU A 313 -7.27 -19.22 23.44
N LYS A 314 -6.27 -18.91 22.60
CA LYS A 314 -4.95 -18.46 23.04
C LYS A 314 -4.88 -16.92 22.95
N PRO A 315 -4.79 -16.17 24.07
CA PRO A 315 -4.49 -14.75 24.01
C PRO A 315 -3.04 -14.57 23.58
N ILE A 316 -2.82 -13.85 22.49
CA ILE A 316 -1.49 -13.73 21.87
C ILE A 316 -0.94 -12.31 21.92
N ALA A 317 -1.80 -11.30 21.92
CA ALA A 317 -1.39 -9.90 21.93
C ALA A 317 -2.36 -9.00 22.71
N VAL A 318 -1.83 -7.89 23.24
CA VAL A 318 -2.62 -6.79 23.80
C VAL A 318 -2.32 -5.49 23.07
N VAL A 319 -3.34 -4.67 22.87
CA VAL A 319 -3.28 -3.42 22.10
C VAL A 319 -3.74 -2.25 22.96
N GLU A 320 -2.97 -1.16 22.93
CA GLU A 320 -3.36 0.16 23.42
C GLU A 320 -3.71 1.07 22.23
N ALA A 321 -4.89 1.69 22.26
CA ALA A 321 -5.37 2.58 21.23
C ALA A 321 -5.41 4.03 21.76
N LYS A 322 -4.76 4.95 21.06
CA LYS A 322 -4.84 6.38 21.34
C LYS A 322 -5.67 7.11 20.31
N ARG A 323 -6.20 8.26 20.70
CA ARG A 323 -6.77 9.23 19.76
C ARG A 323 -5.74 9.54 18.69
N LYS A 324 -6.19 9.67 17.44
CA LYS A 324 -5.33 9.88 16.27
C LYS A 324 -4.26 10.96 16.47
N GLN A 325 -4.60 12.07 17.14
CA GLN A 325 -3.67 13.19 17.35
C GLN A 325 -2.55 12.97 18.37
N LYS A 326 -2.66 11.94 19.23
CA LYS A 326 -1.66 11.68 20.27
C LYS A 326 -0.52 10.82 19.73
N ASP A 327 0.69 11.11 20.21
CA ASP A 327 1.87 10.31 19.94
C ASP A 327 1.73 8.92 20.56
N VAL A 328 2.24 7.90 19.85
CA VAL A 328 1.91 6.50 20.11
C VAL A 328 3.07 5.74 20.76
N ALA A 329 4.32 6.11 20.47
CA ALA A 329 5.51 5.38 20.96
C ALA A 329 5.51 5.16 22.48
N GLY A 330 5.26 6.21 23.25
CA GLY A 330 5.23 6.14 24.72
C GLY A 330 4.07 5.32 25.28
N SER A 331 3.03 5.06 24.48
CA SER A 331 1.85 4.30 24.90
C SER A 331 2.11 2.80 25.02
N ILE A 332 3.22 2.29 24.48
CA ILE A 332 3.63 0.89 24.63
C ILE A 332 3.79 0.48 26.11
N GLN A 333 4.09 1.43 26.99
CA GLN A 333 4.17 1.18 28.44
C GLN A 333 2.81 0.80 29.05
N GLN A 334 1.70 1.23 28.44
CA GLN A 334 0.36 0.85 28.89
C GLN A 334 0.07 -0.59 28.50
N SER A 335 0.40 -0.98 27.26
CA SER A 335 0.34 -2.37 26.80
C SER A 335 1.21 -3.31 27.64
N LYS A 336 2.38 -2.84 28.11
CA LYS A 336 3.22 -3.55 29.09
C LYS A 336 2.50 -3.83 30.40
N ARG A 337 1.75 -2.87 30.93
CA ARG A 337 0.95 -3.07 32.15
C ARG A 337 -0.17 -4.08 31.92
N TYR A 338 -0.92 -3.96 30.82
CA TYR A 338 -1.98 -4.90 30.50
C TYR A 338 -1.48 -6.34 30.39
N SER A 339 -0.32 -6.55 29.77
CA SER A 339 0.27 -7.89 29.66
C SER A 339 0.69 -8.48 31.02
N ARG A 340 1.27 -7.67 31.92
CA ARG A 340 1.62 -8.13 33.28
C ARG A 340 0.41 -8.47 34.12
N ASP A 341 -0.63 -7.66 33.98
CA ASP A 341 -1.86 -7.76 34.77
C ASP A 341 -2.92 -8.67 34.15
N PHE A 342 -2.58 -9.34 33.05
CA PHE A 342 -3.50 -10.21 32.33
C PHE A 342 -3.75 -11.50 33.12
N ALA A 343 -5.00 -11.73 33.51
CA ALA A 343 -5.39 -13.00 34.13
C ALA A 343 -5.76 -14.03 33.05
N ILE A 344 -4.96 -15.08 32.91
CA ILE A 344 -5.29 -16.21 32.03
C ILE A 344 -6.37 -17.06 32.73
N ALA A 345 -7.58 -17.04 32.19
CA ALA A 345 -8.68 -17.85 32.69
C ALA A 345 -8.44 -19.35 32.40
N SER A 346 -9.06 -20.22 33.20
CA SER A 346 -8.85 -21.69 33.12
C SER A 346 -9.31 -22.33 31.81
N ASP A 347 -10.21 -21.66 31.09
CA ASP A 347 -10.74 -22.06 29.78
C ASP A 347 -9.93 -21.51 28.59
N HIS A 348 -8.88 -20.71 28.86
CA HIS A 348 -7.95 -20.22 27.86
C HIS A 348 -6.75 -21.15 27.69
N ILE A 349 -6.15 -21.14 26.50
CA ILE A 349 -4.88 -21.83 26.24
C ILE A 349 -3.74 -20.86 26.54
N THR A 350 -2.84 -21.23 27.45
CA THR A 350 -1.66 -20.39 27.75
C THR A 350 -0.79 -20.19 26.49
N PRO A 351 -0.27 -18.97 26.24
CA PRO A 351 0.68 -18.75 25.16
C PRO A 351 2.11 -19.22 25.50
N GLY A 352 2.34 -19.79 26.70
CA GLY A 352 3.62 -20.37 27.11
C GLY A 352 4.42 -19.53 28.13
N GLY A 353 3.95 -18.34 28.48
CA GLY A 353 4.56 -17.46 29.47
C GLY A 353 4.38 -17.93 30.93
N PRO A 354 4.73 -17.08 31.92
CA PRO A 354 5.17 -15.69 31.73
C PRO A 354 6.62 -15.57 31.20
N TRP A 355 6.87 -14.52 30.42
CA TRP A 355 8.23 -14.10 30.04
C TRP A 355 8.63 -12.92 30.93
N GLU A 356 9.49 -13.19 31.91
CA GLU A 356 9.65 -12.32 33.09
C GLU A 356 8.29 -12.11 33.78
N ASP A 357 7.76 -10.89 33.77
CA ASP A 357 6.48 -10.54 34.37
C ASP A 357 5.33 -10.51 33.35
N PHE A 358 5.61 -10.68 32.05
CA PHE A 358 4.63 -10.54 30.98
C PHE A 358 3.87 -11.84 30.73
N GLN A 359 2.55 -11.83 30.93
CA GLN A 359 1.69 -13.00 30.66
C GLN A 359 1.37 -13.14 29.16
N ILE A 360 1.32 -12.02 28.44
CA ILE A 360 1.06 -11.94 27.00
C ILE A 360 2.31 -11.43 26.26
N PRO A 361 2.80 -12.12 25.22
CA PRO A 361 4.13 -11.84 24.67
C PRO A 361 4.17 -10.61 23.79
N PHE A 362 3.13 -10.37 22.99
CA PHE A 362 3.15 -9.35 21.94
C PHE A 362 2.33 -8.13 22.34
N LEU A 363 2.98 -6.97 22.31
CA LEU A 363 2.39 -5.72 22.78
C LEU A 363 2.31 -4.74 21.62
N PHE A 364 1.16 -4.12 21.45
CA PHE A 364 0.92 -3.12 20.43
C PHE A 364 0.46 -1.80 21.02
N ALA A 365 0.84 -0.70 20.39
CA ALA A 365 0.25 0.62 20.59
C ALA A 365 -0.01 1.27 19.22
N THR A 366 -1.20 1.84 19.03
CA THR A 366 -1.60 2.46 17.76
C THR A 366 -2.43 3.72 17.98
N ASN A 367 -2.43 4.62 17.00
CA ASN A 367 -3.37 5.74 16.89
C ASN A 367 -4.13 5.73 15.55
N GLY A 368 -4.07 4.61 14.82
CA GLY A 368 -4.73 4.42 13.52
C GLY A 368 -4.09 5.21 12.37
N ARG A 369 -3.02 5.97 12.59
CA ARG A 369 -2.30 6.69 11.53
C ARG A 369 -1.44 5.72 10.71
N PRO A 370 -1.36 5.89 9.38
CA PRO A 370 -0.32 5.26 8.58
C PRO A 370 1.08 5.60 9.11
N PHE A 371 2.01 4.66 9.01
CA PHE A 371 3.40 4.89 9.44
C PHE A 371 4.08 5.95 8.56
N LEU A 372 4.76 6.89 9.21
CA LEU A 372 5.60 7.91 8.55
C LEU A 372 6.97 7.92 9.22
N ARG A 373 8.01 7.50 8.51
CA ARG A 373 9.35 7.30 9.06
C ARG A 373 9.97 8.54 9.70
N GLN A 374 9.74 9.72 9.12
CA GLN A 374 10.26 11.01 9.62
C GLN A 374 9.72 11.36 11.01
N ILE A 375 8.54 10.83 11.35
CA ILE A 375 7.85 11.04 12.62
C ILE A 375 7.43 9.70 13.23
N ALA A 376 8.31 8.71 13.17
CA ALA A 376 8.04 7.32 13.58
C ALA A 376 7.43 7.20 14.99
N GLU A 377 7.72 8.12 15.90
CA GLU A 377 7.17 8.12 17.26
C GLU A 377 5.71 8.62 17.35
N LYS A 378 5.24 9.36 16.34
CA LYS A 378 3.93 10.01 16.27
C LYS A 378 2.88 9.23 15.48
N SER A 379 3.27 8.26 14.66
CA SER A 379 2.38 7.53 13.75
C SER A 379 2.75 6.05 13.62
N GLY A 380 1.87 5.27 12.99
CA GLY A 380 2.05 3.84 12.77
C GLY A 380 1.63 2.96 13.95
N ILE A 381 2.02 1.69 13.86
CA ILE A 381 1.72 0.65 14.86
C ILE A 381 3.02 0.32 15.58
N TRP A 382 3.13 0.66 16.86
CA TRP A 382 4.29 0.29 17.66
C TRP A 382 4.12 -1.14 18.18
N PHE A 383 5.12 -1.96 17.94
CA PHE A 383 5.16 -3.37 18.32
C PHE A 383 6.34 -3.65 19.25
N HIS A 384 6.10 -4.48 20.26
CA HIS A 384 7.13 -5.01 21.14
C HIS A 384 6.88 -6.48 21.43
N ASP A 385 7.87 -7.31 21.10
CA ASP A 385 7.94 -8.71 21.51
C ASP A 385 8.65 -8.80 22.86
N SER A 386 7.90 -9.05 23.93
CA SER A 386 8.40 -9.06 25.31
C SER A 386 9.05 -10.37 25.74
N ARG A 387 9.16 -11.37 24.85
CA ARG A 387 9.71 -12.69 25.19
C ARG A 387 11.21 -12.68 25.50
N ARG A 388 11.94 -11.67 25.01
CA ARG A 388 13.37 -11.48 25.23
C ARG A 388 13.66 -10.04 25.68
N PRO A 389 14.53 -9.82 26.69
CA PRO A 389 14.87 -8.48 27.17
C PRO A 389 15.56 -7.60 26.13
N VAL A 390 16.27 -8.21 25.18
CA VAL A 390 17.00 -7.54 24.10
C VAL A 390 16.08 -7.06 22.97
N ASN A 391 14.80 -7.45 22.98
CA ASN A 391 13.85 -6.98 21.99
C ASN A 391 13.43 -5.55 22.32
N HIS A 392 13.68 -4.60 21.42
CA HIS A 392 13.23 -3.22 21.59
C HIS A 392 11.88 -2.98 20.88
N PRO A 393 11.01 -2.10 21.43
CA PRO A 393 9.83 -1.63 20.71
C PRO A 393 10.22 -0.97 19.39
N ARG A 394 9.45 -1.23 18.33
CA ARG A 394 9.70 -0.69 16.99
C ARG A 394 8.39 -0.39 16.27
N PRO A 395 8.36 0.57 15.34
CA PRO A 395 7.19 0.84 14.53
C PRO A 395 7.05 -0.17 13.38
N LEU A 396 5.80 -0.44 13.00
CA LEU A 396 5.39 -1.26 11.87
C LEU A 396 4.52 -0.46 10.91
N GLU A 397 4.61 -0.79 9.61
CA GLU A 397 3.77 -0.19 8.57
C GLU A 397 2.35 -0.75 8.53
N ALA A 398 2.18 -2.03 8.89
CA ALA A 398 0.89 -2.72 8.90
C ALA A 398 0.82 -3.69 10.09
N TRP A 399 -0.36 -4.28 10.30
CA TRP A 399 -0.58 -5.25 11.36
C TRP A 399 0.01 -6.62 11.02
N TYR A 400 0.46 -7.32 12.06
CA TYR A 400 0.68 -8.76 11.97
C TYR A 400 -0.64 -9.51 11.75
N THR A 401 -0.57 -10.58 10.97
CA THR A 401 -1.66 -11.54 10.81
C THR A 401 -1.78 -12.47 12.04
N PRO A 402 -2.94 -13.09 12.27
CA PRO A 402 -3.09 -14.13 13.31
C PRO A 402 -2.09 -15.29 13.14
N GLU A 403 -1.87 -15.72 11.90
CA GLU A 403 -0.94 -16.81 11.61
C GLU A 403 0.50 -16.38 11.83
N GLY A 404 0.90 -15.19 11.40
CA GLY A 404 2.28 -14.75 11.59
C GLY A 404 2.63 -14.45 13.05
N LEU A 405 1.69 -14.00 13.91
CA LEU A 405 1.92 -13.96 15.36
C LEU A 405 2.03 -15.35 15.96
N SER A 406 1.18 -16.31 15.54
CA SER A 406 1.23 -17.68 16.03
C SER A 406 2.57 -18.34 15.71
N GLN A 407 2.99 -18.22 14.46
CA GLN A 407 4.26 -18.72 14.00
C GLN A 407 5.46 -17.98 14.63
N LEU A 408 5.36 -16.67 14.88
CA LEU A 408 6.38 -15.92 15.63
C LEU A 408 6.48 -16.43 17.08
N LEU A 409 5.35 -16.77 17.70
CA LEU A 409 5.29 -17.34 19.05
C LEU A 409 5.97 -18.72 19.11
N ASP A 410 5.75 -19.55 18.10
CA ASP A 410 6.28 -20.92 18.02
C ASP A 410 7.79 -20.99 17.75
N GLN A 411 8.42 -19.87 17.36
CA GLN A 411 9.87 -19.80 17.16
C GLN A 411 10.65 -19.83 18.49
N ASP A 412 11.48 -20.85 18.66
CA ASP A 412 12.50 -20.92 19.70
C ASP A 412 13.85 -20.40 19.17
N ILE A 413 14.06 -19.09 19.32
CA ILE A 413 15.27 -18.44 18.81
C ILE A 413 16.53 -18.93 19.55
N ALA A 414 16.44 -19.26 20.84
CA ALA A 414 17.60 -19.69 21.61
C ALA A 414 18.05 -21.09 21.17
N ALA A 415 17.11 -22.01 20.96
CA ALA A 415 17.41 -23.32 20.39
C ALA A 415 17.95 -23.23 18.96
N ALA A 416 17.39 -22.34 18.13
CA ALA A 416 17.86 -22.11 16.77
C ALA A 416 19.30 -21.57 16.73
N ASP A 417 19.61 -20.55 17.55
CA ASP A 417 20.96 -19.96 17.65
C ASP A 417 21.97 -21.03 18.13
N ALA A 418 21.61 -21.85 19.13
CA ALA A 418 22.45 -22.94 19.61
C ALA A 418 22.65 -24.05 18.54
N SER A 419 21.62 -24.35 17.76
CA SER A 419 21.71 -25.30 16.64
C SER A 419 22.66 -24.80 15.56
N LEU A 420 22.61 -23.51 15.20
CA LEU A 420 23.51 -22.91 14.22
C LEU A 420 24.97 -22.97 14.69
N GLU A 421 25.23 -22.63 15.96
CA GLU A 421 26.58 -22.64 16.53
C GLU A 421 27.19 -24.05 16.54
N ALA A 422 26.37 -25.08 16.84
CA ALA A 422 26.82 -26.47 16.88
C ALA A 422 26.96 -27.12 15.50
N GLU A 423 26.25 -26.63 14.48
CA GLU A 423 26.19 -27.28 13.17
C GLU A 423 27.46 -26.97 12.32
N PRO A 424 28.25 -27.96 11.91
CA PRO A 424 29.43 -27.74 11.08
C PRO A 424 29.04 -27.25 9.68
N THR A 425 29.94 -26.55 8.99
CA THR A 425 29.70 -26.07 7.62
C THR A 425 30.23 -27.02 6.54
N ASP A 426 30.91 -28.11 6.92
CA ASP A 426 31.73 -28.93 6.02
C ASP A 426 30.93 -29.73 4.98
N TYR A 427 29.64 -29.95 5.24
CA TYR A 427 28.73 -30.61 4.29
C TYR A 427 28.28 -29.66 3.17
N LEU A 428 28.46 -28.35 3.33
CA LEU A 428 28.15 -27.37 2.31
C LEU A 428 29.37 -27.18 1.38
N PRO A 429 29.15 -27.03 0.06
CA PRO A 429 30.22 -26.79 -0.90
C PRO A 429 30.72 -25.33 -0.86
N LEU A 430 31.19 -24.88 0.30
CA LEU A 430 31.66 -23.51 0.56
C LEU A 430 33.18 -23.47 0.65
N ARG A 431 33.77 -22.39 0.14
CA ARG A 431 35.18 -22.02 0.39
C ARG A 431 35.34 -21.44 1.79
N ASP A 432 36.55 -21.44 2.32
CA ASP A 432 36.85 -20.99 3.69
C ASP A 432 36.31 -19.58 3.99
N TYR A 433 36.51 -18.61 3.08
CA TYR A 433 36.00 -17.25 3.26
C TYR A 433 34.48 -17.15 3.18
N GLN A 434 33.81 -18.05 2.43
CA GLN A 434 32.35 -18.10 2.36
C GLN A 434 31.78 -18.68 3.66
N ALA A 435 32.40 -19.75 4.18
CA ALA A 435 32.06 -20.30 5.49
C ALA A 435 32.31 -19.29 6.62
N ALA A 436 33.41 -18.54 6.55
CA ALA A 436 33.69 -17.44 7.49
C ALA A 436 32.63 -16.33 7.41
N ALA A 437 32.21 -15.94 6.20
CA ALA A 437 31.13 -14.98 6.02
C ALA A 437 29.82 -15.46 6.65
N VAL A 438 29.43 -16.72 6.40
CA VAL A 438 28.22 -17.33 6.98
C VAL A 438 28.27 -17.31 8.51
N ARG A 439 29.36 -17.78 9.11
CA ARG A 439 29.53 -17.78 10.59
C ARG A 439 29.48 -16.37 11.18
N GLN A 440 30.08 -15.39 10.51
CA GLN A 440 30.02 -14.00 10.97
C GLN A 440 28.58 -13.48 10.95
N ILE A 441 27.83 -13.75 9.88
CA ILE A 441 26.43 -13.32 9.77
C ILE A 441 25.58 -14.00 10.85
N GLU A 442 25.75 -15.31 11.07
CA GLU A 442 25.06 -16.06 12.13
C GLU A 442 25.36 -15.46 13.52
N SER A 443 26.62 -15.13 13.80
CA SER A 443 27.01 -14.48 15.06
C SER A 443 26.37 -13.10 15.24
N GLU A 444 26.27 -12.29 14.19
CA GLU A 444 25.64 -10.96 14.27
C GLU A 444 24.12 -11.07 14.44
N ILE A 445 23.49 -12.08 13.82
CA ILE A 445 22.07 -12.40 14.01
C ILE A 445 21.80 -12.82 15.46
N ALA A 446 22.65 -13.66 16.04
CA ALA A 446 22.56 -14.08 17.44
C ALA A 446 22.75 -12.89 18.41
N ALA A 447 23.63 -11.94 18.05
CA ALA A 447 23.81 -10.67 18.76
C ALA A 447 22.63 -9.70 18.61
N GLY A 448 21.58 -10.05 17.87
CA GLY A 448 20.35 -9.27 17.73
C GLY A 448 20.39 -8.21 16.64
N LYS A 449 21.42 -8.20 15.78
CA LYS A 449 21.56 -7.21 14.71
C LYS A 449 20.50 -7.40 13.63
N GLN A 450 19.76 -6.33 13.34
CA GLN A 450 18.63 -6.36 12.40
C GLN A 450 19.03 -6.02 10.96
N GLN A 451 20.17 -5.37 10.77
CA GLN A 451 20.65 -4.86 9.47
C GLN A 451 22.14 -5.18 9.33
N MET A 452 22.50 -5.87 8.26
CA MET A 452 23.86 -6.33 8.02
C MET A 452 24.25 -6.17 6.56
N LEU A 453 25.48 -5.71 6.33
CA LEU A 453 26.09 -5.61 5.01
C LEU A 453 27.24 -6.61 4.88
N VAL A 454 27.30 -7.32 3.76
CA VAL A 454 28.39 -8.25 3.43
C VAL A 454 29.02 -7.80 2.12
N ALA A 455 30.30 -7.45 2.18
CA ALA A 455 31.04 -6.94 1.03
C ALA A 455 31.94 -8.04 0.45
N MET A 456 31.60 -8.57 -0.72
CA MET A 456 32.33 -9.66 -1.37
C MET A 456 32.60 -9.33 -2.83
N ALA A 457 33.87 -9.31 -3.24
CA ALA A 457 34.25 -8.99 -4.61
C ALA A 457 33.50 -9.86 -5.65
N THR A 458 33.17 -9.27 -6.81
CA THR A 458 32.52 -9.98 -7.90
C THR A 458 33.33 -11.21 -8.32
N GLY A 459 32.66 -12.33 -8.58
CA GLY A 459 33.32 -13.60 -8.92
C GLY A 459 33.73 -14.47 -7.72
N THR A 460 33.56 -13.99 -6.48
CA THR A 460 33.90 -14.77 -5.27
C THR A 460 32.76 -15.69 -4.79
N GLY A 461 31.66 -15.82 -5.54
CA GLY A 461 30.56 -16.74 -5.24
C GLY A 461 29.59 -16.24 -4.18
N LYS A 462 29.07 -15.00 -4.32
CA LYS A 462 28.02 -14.45 -3.45
C LYS A 462 26.78 -15.33 -3.38
N THR A 463 26.28 -15.79 -4.54
CA THR A 463 25.10 -16.66 -4.63
C THR A 463 25.28 -17.96 -3.84
N MET A 464 26.44 -18.63 -3.96
CA MET A 464 26.74 -19.84 -3.17
C MET A 464 26.76 -19.57 -1.67
N THR A 465 27.31 -18.43 -1.26
CA THR A 465 27.33 -18.00 0.14
C THR A 465 25.91 -17.77 0.66
N CYS A 466 25.05 -17.12 -0.13
CA CYS A 466 23.63 -16.92 0.20
C CYS A 466 22.88 -18.24 0.33
N ILE A 467 23.07 -19.19 -0.60
CA ILE A 467 22.39 -20.49 -0.55
C ILE A 467 22.77 -21.22 0.74
N GLY A 468 24.06 -21.29 1.07
CA GLY A 468 24.54 -21.93 2.30
C GLY A 468 24.00 -21.25 3.57
N LEU A 469 24.01 -19.92 3.59
CA LEU A 469 23.46 -19.12 4.69
C LEU A 469 21.96 -19.38 4.88
N ILE A 470 21.16 -19.23 3.83
CA ILE A 470 19.70 -19.37 3.86
C ILE A 470 19.32 -20.79 4.26
N TYR A 471 20.01 -21.79 3.73
CA TYR A 471 19.80 -23.18 4.10
C TYR A 471 19.96 -23.41 5.60
N ARG A 472 21.06 -22.96 6.21
CA ARG A 472 21.32 -23.13 7.64
C ARG A 472 20.31 -22.37 8.50
N LEU A 473 19.96 -21.15 8.09
CA LEU A 473 18.98 -20.33 8.79
C LEU A 473 17.56 -20.92 8.77
N ILE A 474 17.15 -21.55 7.67
CA ILE A 474 15.85 -22.24 7.58
C ILE A 474 15.91 -23.58 8.31
N LYS A 475 16.98 -24.35 8.16
CA LYS A 475 17.14 -25.68 8.79
C LYS A 475 17.12 -25.62 10.31
N SER A 476 17.80 -24.64 10.90
CA SER A 476 17.79 -24.39 12.34
C SER A 476 16.46 -23.84 12.88
N GLY A 477 15.53 -23.45 12.00
CA GLY A 477 14.31 -22.77 12.40
C GLY A 477 14.52 -21.31 12.82
N ARG A 478 15.70 -20.74 12.57
CA ARG A 478 16.04 -19.35 12.95
C ARG A 478 15.17 -18.32 12.25
N PHE A 479 14.76 -18.61 11.00
CA PHE A 479 13.78 -17.85 10.23
C PHE A 479 12.76 -18.81 9.60
N ARG A 480 11.52 -18.35 9.44
CA ARG A 480 10.43 -19.12 8.80
C ARG A 480 10.43 -18.94 7.31
N ARG A 481 10.69 -17.72 6.83
CA ARG A 481 10.61 -17.41 5.41
C ARG A 481 11.54 -16.28 5.02
N VAL A 482 12.39 -16.57 4.04
CA VAL A 482 13.32 -15.61 3.45
C VAL A 482 12.72 -15.02 2.16
N LEU A 483 12.71 -13.69 2.06
CA LEU A 483 12.54 -12.98 0.79
C LEU A 483 13.92 -12.75 0.17
N PHE A 484 14.16 -13.33 -1.00
CA PHE A 484 15.38 -13.09 -1.77
C PHE A 484 15.10 -12.06 -2.86
N LEU A 485 15.62 -10.85 -2.66
CA LEU A 485 15.43 -9.72 -3.57
C LEU A 485 16.57 -9.64 -4.58
N VAL A 486 16.18 -9.53 -5.84
CA VAL A 486 17.08 -9.28 -6.97
C VAL A 486 16.69 -8.00 -7.70
N ASP A 487 17.65 -7.43 -8.41
CA ASP A 487 17.44 -6.21 -9.19
C ASP A 487 16.54 -6.44 -10.43
N ARG A 488 16.77 -7.54 -11.15
CA ARG A 488 16.12 -7.84 -12.45
C ARG A 488 15.75 -9.30 -12.60
N SER A 489 14.77 -9.59 -13.45
CA SER A 489 14.22 -10.94 -13.64
C SER A 489 15.27 -11.98 -14.04
N ALA A 490 16.21 -11.62 -14.93
CA ALA A 490 17.28 -12.53 -15.34
C ALA A 490 18.18 -12.99 -14.18
N LEU A 491 18.41 -12.13 -13.17
CA LEU A 491 19.14 -12.52 -11.95
C LEU A 491 18.28 -13.40 -11.05
N GLY A 492 16.96 -13.18 -11.02
CA GLY A 492 16.03 -14.01 -10.28
C GLY A 492 15.95 -15.42 -10.84
N GLU A 493 15.88 -15.58 -12.16
CA GLU A 493 15.93 -16.89 -12.83
C GLU A 493 17.26 -17.62 -12.56
N GLN A 494 18.39 -16.92 -12.65
CA GLN A 494 19.70 -17.48 -12.30
C GLN A 494 19.76 -17.93 -10.84
N THR A 495 19.17 -17.14 -9.94
CA THR A 495 19.07 -17.47 -8.52
C THR A 495 18.21 -18.73 -8.31
N GLY A 496 17.02 -18.79 -8.92
CA GLY A 496 16.13 -19.95 -8.85
C GLY A 496 16.82 -21.23 -9.34
N ASN A 497 17.50 -21.16 -10.49
CA ASN A 497 18.30 -22.28 -11.01
C ASN A 497 19.41 -22.69 -10.03
N ALA A 498 20.11 -21.74 -9.41
CA ALA A 498 21.15 -22.06 -8.43
C ALA A 498 20.59 -22.80 -7.19
N PHE A 499 19.40 -22.43 -6.70
CA PHE A 499 18.73 -23.14 -5.60
C PHE A 499 18.22 -24.55 -5.99
N ASN A 500 17.95 -24.78 -7.28
CA ASN A 500 17.61 -26.09 -7.84
C ASN A 500 18.84 -27.00 -8.07
N ASP A 501 19.96 -26.43 -8.50
CA ASP A 501 21.11 -27.21 -8.98
C ASP A 501 22.13 -27.52 -7.89
N VAL A 502 22.32 -26.60 -6.93
CA VAL A 502 23.31 -26.78 -5.87
C VAL A 502 22.88 -27.90 -4.92
N ARG A 503 23.73 -28.93 -4.82
CA ARG A 503 23.53 -30.05 -3.91
C ARG A 503 24.06 -29.68 -2.53
N LEU A 504 23.17 -29.76 -1.53
CA LEU A 504 23.45 -29.40 -0.15
C LEU A 504 23.62 -30.68 0.66
N GLU A 505 22.65 -31.00 1.52
CA GLU A 505 22.67 -32.20 2.35
C GLU A 505 22.02 -33.38 1.63
N ASN A 506 22.53 -34.60 1.85
CA ASN A 506 21.99 -35.84 1.28
C ASN A 506 21.83 -35.84 -0.25
N TYR A 507 22.64 -35.06 -0.97
CA TYR A 507 22.51 -34.84 -2.43
C TYR A 507 21.15 -34.25 -2.86
N GLN A 508 20.45 -33.58 -1.96
CA GLN A 508 19.24 -32.84 -2.26
C GLN A 508 19.57 -31.36 -2.46
N SER A 509 18.86 -30.70 -3.37
CA SER A 509 18.89 -29.25 -3.51
C SER A 509 18.02 -28.57 -2.45
N PHE A 510 18.07 -27.24 -2.37
CA PHE A 510 17.18 -26.51 -1.48
C PHE A 510 15.70 -26.72 -1.87
N ASN A 511 15.40 -26.71 -3.17
CA ASN A 511 14.03 -26.89 -3.68
C ASN A 511 13.50 -28.32 -3.52
N ASP A 512 14.38 -29.31 -3.38
CA ASP A 512 13.97 -30.69 -3.03
C ASP A 512 13.55 -30.82 -1.56
N ILE A 513 14.04 -29.93 -0.69
CA ILE A 513 13.83 -29.99 0.77
C ILE A 513 12.71 -29.02 1.20
N TYR A 514 12.66 -27.83 0.59
CA TYR A 514 11.77 -26.75 0.99
C TYR A 514 10.98 -26.16 -0.18
N ASP A 515 9.78 -25.66 0.11
CA ASP A 515 8.93 -24.99 -0.87
C ASP A 515 9.50 -23.59 -1.22
N VAL A 516 9.73 -23.37 -2.51
CA VAL A 516 10.31 -22.13 -3.06
C VAL A 516 9.38 -21.52 -4.09
N LYS A 517 9.17 -20.21 -3.96
CA LYS A 517 8.37 -19.41 -4.88
C LYS A 517 9.28 -18.54 -5.75
N GLU A 518 9.00 -18.51 -7.04
CA GLU A 518 9.81 -17.77 -8.03
C GLU A 518 9.10 -16.50 -8.49
N LEU A 519 9.67 -15.77 -9.46
CA LEU A 519 9.25 -14.41 -9.82
C LEU A 519 7.76 -14.26 -10.22
N GLY A 520 7.13 -15.34 -10.70
CA GLY A 520 5.72 -15.37 -11.10
C GLY A 520 4.74 -15.52 -9.94
N ASP A 521 5.21 -15.99 -8.78
CA ASP A 521 4.35 -16.21 -7.62
C ASP A 521 4.09 -14.89 -6.88
N LEU A 522 2.82 -14.50 -6.81
CA LEU A 522 2.44 -13.24 -6.18
C LEU A 522 2.40 -13.34 -4.65
N ARG A 523 2.06 -14.52 -4.12
CA ARG A 523 1.82 -14.75 -2.70
C ARG A 523 2.52 -16.02 -2.22
N PRO A 524 3.30 -15.98 -1.13
CA PRO A 524 3.84 -17.18 -0.52
C PRO A 524 2.76 -17.96 0.23
N GLU A 525 2.88 -19.29 0.24
CA GLU A 525 2.03 -20.19 1.02
C GLU A 525 2.63 -20.42 2.41
N SER A 526 1.87 -20.91 3.40
CA SER A 526 2.38 -21.15 4.76
C SER A 526 3.62 -22.05 4.83
N LYS A 527 3.76 -22.99 3.89
CA LYS A 527 4.93 -23.89 3.78
C LYS A 527 6.14 -23.27 3.07
N THR A 528 5.95 -22.20 2.30
CA THR A 528 7.02 -21.53 1.55
C THR A 528 8.11 -21.04 2.50
N ARG A 529 9.37 -21.44 2.24
CA ARG A 529 10.56 -21.03 3.01
C ARG A 529 11.44 -20.02 2.30
N LEU A 530 11.40 -20.00 0.97
CA LEU A 530 12.12 -19.02 0.16
C LEU A 530 11.19 -18.43 -0.90
N HIS A 531 11.21 -17.12 -1.07
CA HIS A 531 10.50 -16.44 -2.15
C HIS A 531 11.47 -15.52 -2.87
N ILE A 532 11.68 -15.76 -4.15
CA ILE A 532 12.53 -14.95 -5.03
C ILE A 532 11.65 -13.91 -5.72
N ALA A 533 11.97 -12.63 -5.53
CA ALA A 533 11.23 -11.53 -6.15
C ALA A 533 12.16 -10.43 -6.65
N THR A 534 11.74 -9.71 -7.69
CA THR A 534 12.42 -8.46 -8.06
C THR A 534 11.99 -7.33 -7.12
N VAL A 535 12.87 -6.36 -6.89
CA VAL A 535 12.51 -5.12 -6.16
C VAL A 535 11.31 -4.45 -6.82
N GLN A 536 11.33 -4.29 -8.16
CA GLN A 536 10.24 -3.67 -8.91
C GLN A 536 8.91 -4.41 -8.74
N GLY A 537 8.95 -5.75 -8.74
CA GLY A 537 7.76 -6.57 -8.49
C GLY A 537 7.16 -6.30 -7.12
N MET A 538 8.01 -6.20 -6.09
CA MET A 538 7.56 -5.85 -4.74
C MET A 538 7.08 -4.41 -4.60
N VAL A 539 7.72 -3.44 -5.26
CA VAL A 539 7.25 -2.04 -5.33
C VAL A 539 5.84 -1.99 -5.90
N LYS A 540 5.59 -2.69 -7.02
CA LYS A 540 4.24 -2.74 -7.62
C LYS A 540 3.22 -3.33 -6.64
N ARG A 541 3.56 -4.46 -6.00
CA ARG A 541 2.67 -5.15 -5.05
C ARG A 541 2.36 -4.32 -3.79
N LEU A 542 3.32 -3.55 -3.28
CA LEU A 542 3.19 -2.78 -2.05
C LEU A 542 2.60 -1.37 -2.26
N LEU A 543 3.05 -0.68 -3.31
CA LEU A 543 2.74 0.74 -3.51
C LEU A 543 1.58 0.99 -4.48
N TYR A 544 1.37 0.04 -5.40
CA TYR A 544 0.34 0.14 -6.43
C TYR A 544 -0.51 -1.14 -6.50
N PRO A 545 -1.08 -1.61 -5.37
CA PRO A 545 -1.93 -2.78 -5.37
C PRO A 545 -3.20 -2.53 -6.18
N ASP A 546 -3.58 -3.51 -7.01
CA ASP A 546 -4.89 -3.49 -7.68
C ASP A 546 -6.01 -3.55 -6.62
N GLU A 547 -7.18 -2.98 -6.90
CA GLU A 547 -8.26 -2.82 -5.90
C GLU A 547 -8.80 -4.13 -5.31
N THR A 548 -8.55 -5.26 -5.99
CA THR A 548 -8.94 -6.61 -5.57
C THR A 548 -7.84 -7.33 -4.77
N THR A 549 -6.65 -6.75 -4.67
CA THR A 549 -5.49 -7.37 -4.02
C THR A 549 -5.47 -7.00 -2.55
N GLN A 550 -5.60 -8.00 -1.66
CA GLN A 550 -5.40 -7.79 -0.22
C GLN A 550 -4.03 -7.17 0.07
N PRO A 551 -3.95 -6.25 1.05
CA PRO A 551 -2.68 -5.67 1.48
C PRO A 551 -1.67 -6.76 1.84
N VAL A 552 -0.40 -6.51 1.51
CA VAL A 552 0.69 -7.37 1.94
C VAL A 552 0.92 -7.11 3.44
N PRO A 553 0.87 -8.15 4.29
CA PRO A 553 1.19 -8.03 5.71
C PRO A 553 2.70 -7.88 5.97
N VAL A 554 3.04 -7.25 7.10
CA VAL A 554 4.44 -7.04 7.51
C VAL A 554 5.18 -8.32 7.90
N ASP A 555 4.45 -9.41 8.15
CA ASP A 555 4.94 -10.66 8.74
C ASP A 555 5.08 -11.80 7.74
N TRP A 556 4.94 -11.51 6.43
CA TRP A 556 5.17 -12.50 5.37
C TRP A 556 6.60 -13.03 5.36
N TYR A 557 7.57 -12.22 5.74
CA TYR A 557 8.98 -12.60 5.78
C TYR A 557 9.55 -12.14 7.11
N ASP A 558 10.39 -12.97 7.71
CA ASP A 558 11.18 -12.63 8.90
C ASP A 558 12.67 -12.47 8.60
N CYS A 559 13.07 -12.73 7.34
CA CYS A 559 14.39 -12.39 6.81
C CYS A 559 14.30 -11.92 5.35
N ILE A 560 15.07 -10.89 5.01
CA ILE A 560 15.25 -10.38 3.65
C ILE A 560 16.74 -10.48 3.31
N VAL A 561 17.05 -11.17 2.22
CA VAL A 561 18.38 -11.22 1.62
C VAL A 561 18.34 -10.49 0.30
N ILE A 562 19.24 -9.53 0.10
CA ILE A 562 19.32 -8.77 -1.16
C ILE A 562 20.69 -8.99 -1.79
N ASP A 563 20.70 -9.52 -3.01
CA ASP A 563 21.91 -9.56 -3.82
C ASP A 563 22.09 -8.28 -4.63
N GLU A 564 23.33 -7.85 -4.82
CA GLU A 564 23.72 -6.60 -5.45
C GLU A 564 22.96 -5.37 -4.92
N CYS A 565 22.89 -5.24 -3.58
CA CYS A 565 22.12 -4.21 -2.90
C CYS A 565 22.60 -2.76 -3.17
N HIS A 566 23.66 -2.56 -3.96
CA HIS A 566 24.11 -1.24 -4.42
C HIS A 566 23.38 -0.73 -5.68
N ARG A 567 22.69 -1.59 -6.45
CA ARG A 567 22.08 -1.20 -7.75
C ARG A 567 20.62 -0.73 -7.65
N GLY A 568 19.88 -1.22 -6.67
CA GLY A 568 18.45 -0.94 -6.53
C GLY A 568 18.08 0.55 -6.29
N TYR A 569 19.07 1.41 -6.02
CA TYR A 569 18.87 2.84 -5.77
C TYR A 569 18.87 3.70 -7.04
N ASN A 570 19.45 3.22 -8.14
CA ASN A 570 19.47 3.97 -9.42
C ASN A 570 18.08 4.06 -10.06
N LEU A 571 17.10 3.28 -9.57
CA LEU A 571 15.69 3.39 -9.93
C LEU A 571 15.05 4.72 -9.48
N ASP A 572 15.77 5.56 -8.73
CA ASP A 572 15.35 6.89 -8.28
C ASP A 572 16.03 8.06 -9.02
N GLN A 573 16.84 7.84 -10.06
CA GLN A 573 17.42 8.94 -10.86
C GLN A 573 16.81 9.03 -12.26
N GLU A 574 15.75 9.85 -12.35
CA GLU A 574 15.66 11.03 -13.21
C GLU A 574 14.51 11.89 -12.65
N MET A 575 14.83 12.73 -11.65
CA MET A 575 13.95 13.83 -11.23
C MET A 575 14.36 15.08 -12.01
N SER A 576 13.42 15.72 -12.70
CA SER A 576 13.68 17.02 -13.33
C SER A 576 13.82 18.12 -12.26
N GLU A 577 14.58 19.20 -12.54
CA GLU A 577 14.77 20.33 -11.61
C GLU A 577 13.44 20.98 -11.15
N GLY A 578 12.35 20.82 -11.91
CA GLY A 578 11.01 21.26 -11.51
C GLY A 578 10.38 20.48 -10.36
N GLU A 579 10.79 19.22 -10.15
CA GLU A 579 10.22 18.32 -9.13
C GLU A 579 10.82 18.51 -7.73
N LEU A 580 11.88 19.29 -7.59
CA LEU A 580 12.53 19.62 -6.30
C LEU A 580 11.74 20.63 -5.46
N SER A 581 10.78 21.36 -6.06
CA SER A 581 10.14 22.52 -5.41
C SER A 581 8.76 22.24 -4.78
N PHE A 582 8.13 21.08 -5.06
CA PHE A 582 6.79 20.75 -4.57
C PHE A 582 6.65 19.26 -4.25
N ARG A 583 6.90 18.80 -3.01
CA ARG A 583 6.58 17.41 -2.62
C ARG A 583 6.11 17.26 -1.17
N SER A 584 5.15 16.35 -1.00
CA SER A 584 4.66 15.80 0.27
C SER A 584 5.73 14.95 0.95
N GLU A 585 5.71 14.89 2.28
CA GLU A 585 6.66 14.15 3.13
C GLU A 585 6.81 12.66 2.77
N THR A 586 5.82 12.07 2.08
CA THR A 586 5.79 10.66 1.63
C THR A 586 6.70 10.35 0.43
N ASP A 587 7.07 11.33 -0.39
CA ASP A 587 7.80 11.12 -1.65
C ASP A 587 9.33 11.21 -1.49
N TYR A 588 9.82 11.42 -0.27
CA TYR A 588 11.24 11.55 0.05
C TYR A 588 11.98 10.21 0.22
N ILE A 589 11.25 9.08 0.23
CA ILE A 589 11.83 7.74 0.46
C ILE A 589 11.91 6.97 -0.87
N SER A 590 13.12 6.53 -1.23
CA SER A 590 13.38 5.63 -2.36
C SER A 590 12.38 4.46 -2.37
N LYS A 591 11.77 4.16 -3.52
CA LYS A 591 10.80 3.05 -3.64
C LYS A 591 11.39 1.72 -3.17
N TYR A 592 12.68 1.52 -3.40
CA TYR A 592 13.48 0.40 -2.91
C TYR A 592 13.43 0.26 -1.38
N ARG A 593 13.71 1.34 -0.65
CA ARG A 593 13.71 1.33 0.82
C ARG A 593 12.34 1.08 1.41
N ARG A 594 11.26 1.53 0.74
CA ARG A 594 9.88 1.23 1.17
C ARG A 594 9.60 -0.28 1.18
N VAL A 595 10.10 -1.02 0.18
CA VAL A 595 9.96 -2.48 0.15
C VAL A 595 10.66 -3.13 1.34
N ILE A 596 11.88 -2.67 1.65
CA ILE A 596 12.70 -3.23 2.71
C ILE A 596 12.17 -2.89 4.09
N ASP A 597 11.67 -1.66 4.28
CA ASP A 597 11.18 -1.17 5.56
C ASP A 597 9.78 -1.72 5.90
N HIS A 598 9.00 -2.14 4.89
CA HIS A 598 7.66 -2.69 5.07
C HIS A 598 7.61 -3.94 5.96
N PHE A 599 8.51 -4.89 5.75
CA PHE A 599 8.50 -6.16 6.48
C PHE A 599 9.23 -6.06 7.82
N ASP A 600 8.68 -6.70 8.84
CA ASP A 600 9.33 -6.86 10.14
C ASP A 600 10.33 -8.02 10.10
N ALA A 601 11.45 -7.78 9.41
CA ALA A 601 12.43 -8.79 9.05
C ALA A 601 13.88 -8.35 9.32
N VAL A 602 14.74 -9.33 9.57
CA VAL A 602 16.21 -9.12 9.54
C VAL A 602 16.65 -8.91 8.09
N ARG A 603 17.54 -7.95 7.84
CA ARG A 603 17.95 -7.51 6.51
C ARG A 603 19.43 -7.78 6.29
N ILE A 604 19.74 -8.57 5.26
CA ILE A 604 21.09 -8.96 4.88
C ILE A 604 21.34 -8.50 3.44
N GLY A 605 22.16 -7.46 3.29
CA GLY A 605 22.57 -6.95 1.98
C GLY A 605 23.92 -7.53 1.58
N LEU A 606 24.02 -8.04 0.35
CA LEU A 606 25.28 -8.43 -0.25
C LEU A 606 25.65 -7.47 -1.38
N THR A 607 26.92 -7.07 -1.42
CA THR A 607 27.41 -6.18 -2.47
C THR A 607 28.87 -6.48 -2.81
N ALA A 608 29.25 -6.25 -4.06
CA ALA A 608 30.67 -6.19 -4.42
C ALA A 608 31.34 -4.87 -4.04
N THR A 609 30.57 -3.78 -4.06
CA THR A 609 31.05 -2.41 -3.89
C THR A 609 30.16 -1.70 -2.86
N PRO A 610 30.63 -1.53 -1.61
CA PRO A 610 29.85 -0.82 -0.61
C PRO A 610 29.82 0.68 -0.97
N ALA A 611 28.67 1.16 -1.44
CA ALA A 611 28.41 2.58 -1.67
C ALA A 611 27.86 3.25 -0.40
N LEU A 612 27.95 4.58 -0.30
CA LEU A 612 27.48 5.35 0.85
C LEU A 612 26.01 5.03 1.20
N HIS A 613 25.12 5.06 0.21
CA HIS A 613 23.69 4.76 0.40
C HIS A 613 23.43 3.33 0.89
N THR A 614 24.23 2.36 0.47
CA THR A 614 24.15 0.98 0.98
C THR A 614 24.52 0.93 2.46
N THR A 615 25.57 1.65 2.86
CA THR A 615 26.00 1.72 4.26
C THR A 615 25.03 2.50 5.16
N GLU A 616 24.27 3.44 4.61
CA GLU A 616 23.21 4.17 5.35
C GLU A 616 22.02 3.27 5.72
N ILE A 617 21.80 2.18 4.97
CA ILE A 617 20.68 1.25 5.19
C ILE A 617 21.12 0.04 6.00
N PHE A 618 22.29 -0.52 5.71
CA PHE A 618 22.76 -1.77 6.32
C PHE A 618 23.87 -1.59 7.36
N GLY A 619 24.38 -0.37 7.53
CA GLY A 619 25.56 -0.08 8.34
C GLY A 619 26.87 -0.48 7.66
N PRO A 620 28.00 -0.40 8.39
CA PRO A 620 29.29 -0.86 7.89
C PRO A 620 29.27 -2.38 7.63
N PRO A 621 30.07 -2.89 6.67
CA PRO A 621 30.16 -4.32 6.40
C PRO A 621 30.51 -5.12 7.65
N VAL A 622 29.71 -6.14 7.97
CA VAL A 622 30.02 -7.11 9.04
C VAL A 622 31.08 -8.11 8.61
N PHE A 623 31.21 -8.30 7.30
CA PHE A 623 32.24 -9.13 6.69
C PHE A 623 32.69 -8.50 5.37
N GLN A 624 33.99 -8.58 5.09
CA GLN A 624 34.57 -8.06 3.85
C GLN A 624 35.59 -9.03 3.26
N TYR A 625 35.40 -9.40 2.00
CA TYR A 625 36.33 -10.18 1.21
C TYR A 625 36.64 -9.44 -0.10
N THR A 626 37.80 -8.79 -0.11
CA THR A 626 38.18 -7.83 -1.15
C THR A 626 38.75 -8.51 -2.39
N TYR A 627 38.77 -7.78 -3.51
CA TYR A 627 39.42 -8.22 -4.74
C TYR A 627 40.89 -8.60 -4.48
N ARG A 628 41.63 -7.73 -3.79
CA ARG A 628 43.06 -7.96 -3.47
C ARG A 628 43.24 -9.25 -2.67
N GLN A 629 42.42 -9.47 -1.65
CA GLN A 629 42.46 -10.70 -0.86
C GLN A 629 42.15 -11.92 -1.73
N ALA A 630 41.11 -11.85 -2.55
CA ALA A 630 40.72 -12.95 -3.43
C ALA A 630 41.79 -13.29 -4.50
N VAL A 631 42.57 -12.31 -4.95
CA VAL A 631 43.74 -12.52 -5.82
C VAL A 631 44.88 -13.19 -5.05
N ILE A 632 45.20 -12.71 -3.85
CA ILE A 632 46.24 -13.31 -2.98
C ILE A 632 45.92 -14.77 -2.68
N ASP A 633 44.66 -15.08 -2.41
CA ASP A 633 44.18 -16.42 -2.08
C ASP A 633 44.01 -17.32 -3.32
N GLY A 634 44.29 -16.81 -4.52
CA GLY A 634 44.25 -17.56 -5.78
C GLY A 634 42.84 -17.85 -6.33
N TRP A 635 41.81 -17.18 -5.81
CA TRP A 635 40.43 -17.35 -6.24
C TRP A 635 40.01 -16.43 -7.38
N LEU A 636 40.67 -15.27 -7.51
CA LEU A 636 40.51 -14.35 -8.63
C LEU A 636 41.84 -14.16 -9.35
N THR A 637 41.75 -13.93 -10.66
CA THR A 637 42.91 -13.55 -11.46
C THR A 637 43.21 -12.07 -11.25
N ASP A 638 44.49 -11.74 -11.04
CA ASP A 638 44.92 -10.34 -11.05
C ASP A 638 44.76 -9.75 -12.45
N HIS A 639 44.77 -8.43 -12.54
CA HIS A 639 44.77 -7.71 -13.81
C HIS A 639 46.06 -6.91 -13.95
N GLU A 640 46.54 -6.80 -15.18
CA GLU A 640 47.59 -5.85 -15.49
C GLU A 640 47.08 -4.41 -15.30
N PRO A 641 47.97 -3.45 -15.01
CA PRO A 641 47.59 -2.05 -14.91
C PRO A 641 46.79 -1.59 -16.15
N PRO A 642 45.70 -0.83 -15.97
CA PRO A 642 44.86 -0.44 -17.09
C PRO A 642 45.63 0.45 -18.08
N HIS A 643 45.55 0.11 -19.37
CA HIS A 643 46.00 1.00 -20.43
C HIS A 643 45.01 2.15 -20.56
N ARG A 644 45.44 3.36 -20.20
CA ARG A 644 44.62 4.56 -20.31
C ARG A 644 44.78 5.18 -21.70
N ILE A 645 43.77 5.06 -22.54
CA ILE A 645 43.70 5.77 -23.82
C ILE A 645 43.16 7.17 -23.55
N VAL A 646 44.00 8.19 -23.69
CA VAL A 646 43.63 9.60 -23.57
C VAL A 646 43.74 10.22 -24.96
N THR A 647 42.65 10.82 -25.44
CA THR A 647 42.66 11.58 -26.70
C THR A 647 42.71 13.07 -26.38
N GLN A 648 43.27 13.86 -27.29
CA GLN A 648 43.32 15.32 -27.13
C GLN A 648 41.92 15.94 -26.98
N LEU A 649 40.93 15.42 -27.71
CA LEU A 649 39.51 15.76 -27.57
C LEU A 649 38.92 15.41 -26.19
N ALA A 650 39.43 14.37 -25.52
CA ALA A 650 39.01 14.01 -24.16
C ALA A 650 39.69 14.87 -23.07
N GLU A 651 40.76 15.59 -23.38
CA GLU A 651 41.39 16.55 -22.45
C GLU A 651 40.87 17.98 -22.66
N ASP A 652 40.67 18.37 -23.93
CA ASP A 652 40.34 19.75 -24.31
C ASP A 652 38.81 20.00 -24.41
N GLY A 653 37.97 18.96 -24.38
CA GLY A 653 36.51 19.05 -24.58
C GLY A 653 36.11 19.27 -26.04
N ILE A 654 34.81 19.19 -26.36
CA ILE A 654 34.32 19.59 -27.70
C ILE A 654 33.69 20.97 -27.62
N HIS A 655 34.24 21.88 -28.42
CA HIS A 655 33.75 23.22 -28.62
C HIS A 655 33.24 23.32 -30.05
N TRP A 656 31.96 23.66 -30.23
CA TRP A 656 31.42 24.00 -31.54
C TRP A 656 31.26 25.51 -31.68
N SER A 657 31.75 26.06 -32.78
CA SER A 657 31.54 27.48 -33.11
C SER A 657 30.12 27.70 -33.68
N PRO A 658 29.55 28.91 -33.58
CA PRO A 658 28.24 29.21 -34.14
C PRO A 658 28.20 28.92 -35.65
N GLY A 659 27.30 28.04 -36.08
CA GLY A 659 27.09 27.65 -37.48
C GLY A 659 27.75 26.34 -37.92
N GLU A 660 28.41 25.59 -37.03
CA GLU A 660 28.95 24.26 -37.34
C GLU A 660 27.88 23.16 -37.31
N GLU A 661 28.00 22.16 -38.19
CA GLU A 661 27.09 21.02 -38.26
C GLU A 661 27.38 20.00 -37.15
N MET A 662 26.47 19.92 -36.19
CA MET A 662 26.48 18.95 -35.09
C MET A 662 25.56 17.76 -35.41
N LYS A 663 26.06 16.53 -35.26
CA LYS A 663 25.22 15.31 -35.34
C LYS A 663 24.77 14.91 -33.94
N LEU A 664 23.52 15.21 -33.60
CA LEU A 664 22.89 14.82 -32.35
C LEU A 664 22.12 13.51 -32.53
N LEU A 665 22.26 12.60 -31.56
CA LEU A 665 21.46 11.38 -31.50
C LEU A 665 20.21 11.67 -30.67
N ASP A 666 19.04 11.54 -31.29
CA ASP A 666 17.77 11.59 -30.57
C ASP A 666 17.55 10.26 -29.84
N SER A 667 17.66 10.27 -28.51
CA SER A 667 17.59 9.09 -27.65
C SER A 667 16.21 8.40 -27.66
N ARG A 668 15.15 9.06 -28.13
CA ARG A 668 13.80 8.46 -28.27
C ARG A 668 13.59 7.75 -29.60
N THR A 669 14.28 8.17 -30.65
CA THR A 669 14.03 7.69 -32.01
C THR A 669 15.19 6.90 -32.61
N SER A 670 16.37 6.93 -31.97
CA SER A 670 17.62 6.33 -32.46
C SER A 670 18.01 6.80 -33.86
N GLN A 671 17.58 8.01 -34.23
CA GLN A 671 17.90 8.64 -35.51
C GLN A 671 18.84 9.83 -35.32
N PHE A 672 19.70 10.03 -36.32
CA PHE A 672 20.63 11.15 -36.34
C PHE A 672 19.93 12.41 -36.85
N GLN A 673 20.01 13.50 -36.09
CA GLN A 673 19.59 14.82 -36.53
C GLN A 673 20.83 15.71 -36.70
N LEU A 674 20.92 16.35 -37.87
CA LEU A 674 21.91 17.37 -38.16
C LEU A 674 21.37 18.70 -37.64
N PHE A 675 22.11 19.33 -36.73
CA PHE A 675 21.75 20.58 -36.11
C PHE A 675 22.85 21.61 -36.36
N ASN A 676 22.49 22.80 -36.85
CA ASN A 676 23.44 23.92 -36.94
C ASN A 676 23.41 24.67 -35.63
N THR A 677 24.55 24.76 -34.94
CA THR A 677 24.66 25.43 -33.65
C THR A 677 24.33 26.93 -33.78
N PRO A 678 23.30 27.45 -33.10
CA PRO A 678 22.99 28.88 -33.14
C PRO A 678 24.02 29.70 -32.33
N ASP A 679 24.61 29.09 -31.29
CA ASP A 679 25.56 29.68 -30.34
C ASP A 679 26.74 28.72 -30.06
N GLU A 680 27.77 29.15 -29.31
CA GLU A 680 28.87 28.27 -28.87
C GLU A 680 28.35 27.17 -27.92
N VAL A 681 28.70 25.91 -28.20
CA VAL A 681 28.30 24.76 -27.40
C VAL A 681 29.53 24.04 -26.87
N ASP A 682 29.64 23.97 -25.55
CA ASP A 682 30.67 23.22 -24.82
C ASP A 682 30.03 21.97 -24.21
N VAL A 683 30.55 20.78 -24.54
CA VAL A 683 30.08 19.51 -23.97
C VAL A 683 31.16 18.91 -23.08
N GLU A 684 30.81 18.71 -21.80
CA GLU A 684 31.67 18.02 -20.85
C GLU A 684 31.83 16.52 -21.17
N ILE A 685 32.98 15.96 -20.81
CA ILE A 685 33.44 14.61 -21.18
C ILE A 685 32.47 13.50 -20.70
N ASP A 686 31.73 13.72 -19.62
CA ASP A 686 30.79 12.73 -19.06
C ASP A 686 29.51 12.55 -19.91
N GLU A 687 29.23 13.49 -20.82
CA GLU A 687 28.13 13.42 -21.79
C GLU A 687 28.56 12.94 -23.19
N PHE A 688 29.88 12.76 -23.36
CA PHE A 688 30.52 12.26 -24.56
C PHE A 688 30.02 10.84 -24.88
N ASN A 689 29.72 10.56 -26.15
CA ASN A 689 29.13 9.29 -26.63
C ASN A 689 27.74 8.91 -26.08
N LYS A 690 27.16 9.68 -25.14
CA LYS A 690 25.74 9.56 -24.73
C LYS A 690 24.83 10.50 -25.53
N LYS A 691 25.26 11.75 -25.77
CA LYS A 691 24.48 12.75 -26.52
C LYS A 691 25.02 13.00 -27.94
N VAL A 692 26.34 12.85 -28.12
CA VAL A 692 27.03 13.14 -29.39
C VAL A 692 27.91 11.96 -29.78
N LEU A 693 27.70 11.43 -30.98
CA LEU A 693 28.53 10.37 -31.55
C LEU A 693 29.58 10.98 -32.50
N THR A 694 30.80 11.12 -32.00
CA THR A 694 31.95 11.56 -32.80
C THR A 694 32.69 10.37 -33.39
N GLU A 695 32.32 9.96 -34.60
CA GLU A 695 32.91 8.80 -35.29
C GLU A 695 34.45 8.87 -35.37
N ASN A 696 35.03 10.05 -35.60
CA ASN A 696 36.49 10.23 -35.68
C ASN A 696 37.18 9.96 -34.34
N PHE A 697 36.57 10.37 -33.22
CA PHE A 697 37.05 10.07 -31.88
C PHE A 697 37.05 8.55 -31.64
N ASN A 698 35.91 7.90 -31.90
CA ASN A 698 35.76 6.45 -31.70
C ASN A 698 36.72 5.67 -32.60
N ARG A 699 36.93 6.12 -33.85
CA ARG A 699 37.88 5.51 -34.79
C ARG A 699 39.32 5.55 -34.27
N VAL A 700 39.74 6.65 -33.64
CA VAL A 700 41.08 6.76 -33.03
C VAL A 700 41.21 5.81 -31.83
N VAL A 701 40.21 5.79 -30.95
CA VAL A 701 40.19 4.87 -29.80
C VAL A 701 40.22 3.41 -30.27
N CYS A 702 39.39 3.04 -31.23
CA CYS A 702 39.36 1.68 -31.80
C CYS A 702 40.67 1.30 -32.49
N LYS A 703 41.34 2.24 -33.17
CA LYS A 703 42.64 1.99 -33.80
C LYS A 703 43.69 1.62 -32.74
N VAL A 704 43.80 2.41 -31.67
CA VAL A 704 44.71 2.13 -30.57
C VAL A 704 44.32 0.83 -29.86
N LEU A 705 43.03 0.59 -29.65
CA LEU A 705 42.54 -0.64 -29.03
C LEU A 705 42.92 -1.87 -29.87
N ALA A 706 42.77 -1.82 -31.20
CA ALA A 706 43.13 -2.90 -32.10
C ALA A 706 44.65 -3.22 -32.09
N GLU A 707 45.51 -2.26 -31.77
CA GLU A 707 46.94 -2.49 -31.60
C GLU A 707 47.25 -3.33 -30.34
N HIS A 708 46.36 -3.32 -29.35
CA HIS A 708 46.51 -4.07 -28.09
C HIS A 708 45.76 -5.42 -28.09
N ILE A 709 44.90 -5.67 -29.08
CA ILE A 709 44.15 -6.93 -29.21
C ILE A 709 44.80 -7.77 -30.30
N ASP A 710 45.57 -8.80 -29.90
CA ASP A 710 46.14 -9.75 -30.85
C ASP A 710 45.08 -10.78 -31.28
N PRO A 711 44.64 -10.77 -32.57
CA PRO A 711 43.60 -11.67 -33.06
C PRO A 711 44.06 -13.13 -33.16
N SER A 712 45.37 -13.42 -33.01
CA SER A 712 45.91 -14.78 -33.01
C SER A 712 45.85 -15.45 -31.64
N LEU A 713 45.63 -14.68 -30.56
CA LEU A 713 45.47 -15.21 -29.21
C LEU A 713 44.03 -15.66 -28.96
N PRO A 714 43.80 -16.73 -28.20
CA PRO A 714 42.46 -17.27 -27.93
C PRO A 714 41.62 -16.42 -26.95
N GLY A 715 42.09 -15.21 -26.61
CA GLY A 715 41.48 -14.34 -25.61
C GLY A 715 40.16 -13.74 -26.09
N LYS A 716 39.18 -13.64 -25.19
CA LYS A 716 37.93 -12.90 -25.44
C LYS A 716 38.10 -11.46 -24.98
N THR A 717 37.73 -10.51 -25.83
CA THR A 717 37.69 -9.08 -25.48
C THR A 717 36.25 -8.61 -25.39
N LEU A 718 35.90 -7.94 -24.29
CA LEU A 718 34.63 -7.26 -24.11
C LEU A 718 34.86 -5.74 -24.17
N ILE A 719 34.13 -5.06 -25.03
CA ILE A 719 34.18 -3.61 -25.19
C ILE A 719 32.85 -3.07 -24.67
N PHE A 720 32.89 -2.24 -23.63
CA PHE A 720 31.70 -1.63 -23.04
C PHE A 720 31.48 -0.25 -23.66
N CYS A 721 30.53 -0.17 -24.59
CA CYS A 721 30.11 1.08 -25.23
C CYS A 721 29.07 1.83 -24.38
N ALA A 722 28.90 3.12 -24.68
CA ALA A 722 27.95 3.99 -23.95
C ALA A 722 26.48 3.70 -24.30
N THR A 723 26.19 3.27 -25.53
CA THR A 723 24.87 2.89 -26.03
C THR A 723 25.03 1.75 -27.04
N ASP A 724 23.94 1.07 -27.44
CA ASP A 724 23.97 0.01 -28.47
C ASP A 724 24.37 0.52 -29.87
N VAL A 725 24.21 1.82 -30.12
CA VAL A 725 24.56 2.47 -31.40
C VAL A 725 26.06 2.81 -31.46
N HIS A 726 26.69 3.04 -30.31
CA HIS A 726 28.12 3.25 -30.19
C HIS A 726 28.87 1.93 -30.39
#